data_AF-A0A0K1QBX0-F1
#
_entry.id   AF-A0A0K1QBX0-F1
#
_cell.length_a   1.000
_cell.length_b   1.000
_cell.length_c   1.000
_cell.angle_alpha   90.00
_cell.angle_beta   90.00
_cell.angle_gamma   90.00
#
_symmetry.space_group_name_H-M   'P 1'
#
loop_
_entity.id
_entity.type
_entity.pdbx_description
1 polymer ?
#
loop_
_entity_poly.entity_id
_entity_poly.type
_entity_poly.pdbx_seq_one_letter_code
_entity_poly.pdbx_strand_id
1 'polypeptide(L)'
;MTFRAASSALARAIAFAALLVCTVICCGCSSIAGSKDVELVYEAPATANEGRPDDLRALVLRRLGAGNVAADVTEDGRSLRIVVDETRTENADELVKWSGTVLVLEPDPALPITPRDPADLVARTTTHQDGSVEQYWEGSRAAIARAIDRTTVDRDHRVVGEPIWETASNGEPARWRTRVVYVEPRAELATGIFVGWGDSGTLRLRAQKDSPADTSLQALKTRAHGNVGTDVLVRGETSLGHPVYETDAIVVSFGFGIQAYARAQQEKQLLTTPRLPALRRVDAVGLPRNTELVMACIVVPILLSFAWLAFVRRFDRAHPEPMWLVLLTFVLGGLATVPAALLEYGYTRLSPWLDPRVVTFGGQLFALPLAVVVFTFVIGVSEEGSKFVGALFASRRKEFDEPVDGIVYGIVSSLGFAAAENIQYFAAGRLTAPLVVARCFMSIPAHMFFGAIWGYALGIRLVDRQVRVLAFFLVAALAHGLFDAFLLTDGTGGLAIALNMGMASLFIMMVRRALRHGVIDEASLKVKSDERSLYRVGRPGLFAISSVALHLLAFGIFVLGASYQMARHRPGLGFVGASSLMVLLLAVAAYGVSASMPLDVAVDAYGVTFAGAARAWRRIRGFSVHPGHVLLDCEDGPIRLGPASNEQIAALAGALTDKLGTNGSERHSTLECERPSKDVVARVSTY
;
A
#
# COMPACT_ATOMS: atom_id res chain seq x y z
N MET A 1 -10.29 -38.78 23.43
CA MET A 1 -9.96 -37.58 24.24
C MET A 1 -8.86 -36.68 23.65
N THR A 2 -8.22 -37.05 22.53
CA THR A 2 -7.02 -36.37 21.99
C THR A 2 -7.29 -35.21 21.01
N PHE A 3 -8.46 -35.15 20.36
CA PHE A 3 -8.76 -34.10 19.35
C PHE A 3 -9.15 -32.74 19.97
N ARG A 4 -9.86 -32.73 21.11
CA ARG A 4 -10.26 -31.49 21.82
C ARG A 4 -9.09 -30.80 22.53
N ALA A 5 -8.11 -31.55 23.00
CA ALA A 5 -6.93 -30.99 23.65
C ALA A 5 -6.01 -30.32 22.62
N ALA A 6 -5.77 -30.96 21.48
CA ALA A 6 -4.99 -30.43 20.37
C ALA A 6 -5.61 -29.17 19.74
N SER A 7 -6.94 -29.12 19.57
CA SER A 7 -7.63 -27.92 19.08
C SER A 7 -7.54 -26.74 20.06
N SER A 8 -7.55 -27.00 21.37
CA SER A 8 -7.41 -25.95 22.40
C SER A 8 -5.98 -25.39 22.50
N ALA A 9 -4.96 -26.22 22.26
CA ALA A 9 -3.56 -25.80 22.28
C ALA A 9 -3.23 -25.00 21.01
N LEU A 10 -3.74 -25.43 19.86
CA LEU A 10 -3.62 -24.74 18.59
C LEU A 10 -4.36 -23.40 18.57
N ALA A 11 -5.58 -23.34 19.12
CA ALA A 11 -6.31 -22.08 19.29
C ALA A 11 -5.55 -21.11 20.21
N ARG A 12 -4.96 -21.61 21.30
CA ARG A 12 -4.11 -20.81 22.20
C ARG A 12 -2.83 -20.34 21.52
N ALA A 13 -2.19 -21.18 20.71
CA ALA A 13 -0.99 -20.82 19.95
C ALA A 13 -1.28 -19.78 18.86
N ILE A 14 -2.38 -19.93 18.12
CA ILE A 14 -2.83 -18.95 17.12
C ILE A 14 -3.22 -17.64 17.79
N ALA A 15 -3.95 -17.68 18.91
CA ALA A 15 -4.30 -16.48 19.67
C ALA A 15 -3.04 -15.78 20.24
N PHE A 16 -2.09 -16.54 20.76
CA PHE A 16 -0.82 -16.01 21.25
C PHE A 16 0.02 -15.41 20.12
N ALA A 17 0.09 -16.06 18.96
CA ALA A 17 0.84 -15.55 17.81
C ALA A 17 0.14 -14.35 17.15
N ALA A 18 -1.20 -14.30 17.11
CA ALA A 18 -1.94 -13.10 16.71
C ALA A 18 -1.73 -11.95 17.69
N LEU A 19 -1.72 -12.23 19.00
CA LEU A 19 -1.39 -11.26 20.03
C LEU A 19 0.06 -10.77 19.88
N LEU A 20 0.99 -11.66 19.53
CA LEU A 20 2.39 -11.33 19.28
C LEU A 20 2.54 -10.45 18.03
N VAL A 21 1.85 -10.78 16.93
CA VAL A 21 1.78 -9.93 15.72
C VAL A 21 1.24 -8.56 16.07
N CYS A 22 0.09 -8.48 16.78
CA CYS A 22 -0.46 -7.21 17.22
C CYS A 22 0.50 -6.45 18.13
N THR A 23 1.17 -7.14 19.07
CA THR A 23 2.11 -6.50 20.00
C THR A 23 3.34 -5.97 19.28
N VAL A 24 3.94 -6.73 18.37
CA VAL A 24 5.12 -6.31 17.61
C VAL A 24 4.78 -5.18 16.63
N ILE A 25 3.61 -5.22 15.99
CA ILE A 25 3.10 -4.11 15.16
C ILE A 25 2.85 -2.87 16.02
N CYS A 26 2.25 -3.02 17.20
CA CYS A 26 2.03 -1.92 18.14
C CYS A 26 3.34 -1.34 18.69
N CYS A 27 4.38 -2.16 18.88
CA CYS A 27 5.71 -1.67 19.30
C CYS A 27 6.43 -0.86 18.22
N GLY A 28 6.09 -1.05 16.94
CA GLY A 28 6.61 -0.24 15.83
C GLY A 28 5.83 1.06 15.57
N CYS A 29 4.63 1.22 16.14
CA CYS A 29 3.86 2.46 16.04
C CYS A 29 4.20 3.40 17.20
N SER A 30 4.63 4.63 16.91
CA SER A 30 4.81 5.69 17.93
C SER A 30 3.51 5.99 18.69
N SER A 31 2.37 5.80 18.01
CA SER A 31 1.00 5.79 18.54
C SER A 31 0.05 5.26 17.45
N ILE A 32 -0.99 4.50 17.82
CA ILE A 32 -2.09 4.17 16.90
C ILE A 32 -3.05 5.37 16.89
N ALA A 33 -3.55 5.81 15.73
CA ALA A 33 -4.55 6.87 15.66
C ALA A 33 -5.72 6.62 16.62
N GLY A 34 -6.13 7.67 17.35
CA GLY A 34 -7.15 7.56 18.39
C GLY A 34 -6.61 7.16 19.76
N SER A 35 -5.32 6.84 19.92
CA SER A 35 -4.74 6.56 21.23
C SER A 35 -4.53 7.83 22.08
N LYS A 36 -3.98 8.88 21.46
CA LYS A 36 -3.80 10.21 22.05
C LYS A 36 -4.11 11.28 21.00
N ASP A 37 -5.35 11.74 21.02
CA ASP A 37 -5.81 12.76 20.08
C ASP A 37 -5.93 14.12 20.78
N VAL A 38 -5.67 15.19 20.03
CA VAL A 38 -5.91 16.58 20.44
C VAL A 38 -6.87 17.21 19.44
N GLU A 39 -7.93 17.84 19.94
CA GLU A 39 -8.81 18.69 19.14
C GLU A 39 -8.29 20.12 19.16
N LEU A 40 -8.00 20.65 17.98
CA LEU A 40 -7.63 22.04 17.76
C LEU A 40 -8.81 22.79 17.16
N VAL A 41 -9.20 23.91 17.79
CA VAL A 41 -10.32 24.75 17.33
C VAL A 41 -9.78 26.03 16.73
N TYR A 42 -10.21 26.36 15.51
CA TYR A 42 -9.83 27.57 14.80
C TYR A 42 -11.05 28.37 14.38
N GLU A 43 -10.91 29.70 14.36
CA GLU A 43 -11.91 30.61 13.84
C GLU A 43 -11.39 31.36 12.60
N ALA A 44 -12.24 31.44 11.58
CA ALA A 44 -12.02 32.30 10.42
C ALA A 44 -12.47 33.75 10.69
N PRO A 45 -11.84 34.77 10.07
CA PRO A 45 -12.22 36.18 10.24
C PRO A 45 -13.66 36.49 9.79
N ALA A 46 -14.27 37.53 10.34
CA ALA A 46 -15.66 37.89 10.03
C ALA A 46 -15.84 38.42 8.60
N THR A 47 -14.81 39.08 8.11
CA THR A 47 -14.73 39.64 6.75
C THR A 47 -14.49 38.59 5.67
N ALA A 48 -14.17 37.34 6.05
CA ALA A 48 -13.93 36.25 5.10
C ALA A 48 -15.21 35.69 4.45
N ASN A 49 -16.39 36.25 4.76
CA ASN A 49 -17.66 35.87 4.12
C ASN A 49 -17.78 36.39 2.67
N GLU A 50 -17.07 37.46 2.31
CA GLU A 50 -16.98 37.92 0.92
C GLU A 50 -15.81 37.21 0.23
N GLY A 51 -16.12 36.30 -0.70
CA GLY A 51 -15.10 35.51 -1.40
C GLY A 51 -14.57 34.29 -0.61
N ARG A 52 -15.33 33.79 0.37
CA ARG A 52 -15.03 32.52 1.03
C ARG A 52 -14.84 31.43 -0.03
N PRO A 53 -13.72 30.70 -0.06
CA PRO A 53 -13.66 29.50 -0.89
C PRO A 53 -14.74 28.52 -0.41
N ASP A 54 -15.56 28.03 -1.33
CA ASP A 54 -16.76 27.21 -1.08
C ASP A 54 -16.50 25.98 -0.19
N ASP A 55 -15.23 25.59 0.00
CA ASP A 55 -14.84 24.48 0.87
C ASP A 55 -13.56 24.70 1.72
N LEU A 56 -13.61 25.53 2.77
CA LEU A 56 -12.49 25.75 3.71
C LEU A 56 -11.91 24.45 4.31
N ARG A 57 -12.75 23.50 4.75
CA ARG A 57 -12.38 22.14 5.16
C ARG A 57 -11.52 21.43 4.12
N ALA A 58 -11.90 21.42 2.85
CA ALA A 58 -11.12 20.75 1.80
C ALA A 58 -9.77 21.42 1.58
N LEU A 59 -9.69 22.75 1.69
CA LEU A 59 -8.40 23.46 1.62
C LEU A 59 -7.48 23.07 2.78
N VAL A 60 -8.02 23.02 3.99
CA VAL A 60 -7.28 22.58 5.18
C VAL A 60 -6.84 21.12 5.05
N LEU A 61 -7.72 20.22 4.61
CA LEU A 61 -7.38 18.81 4.37
C LEU A 61 -6.29 18.67 3.30
N ARG A 62 -6.35 19.45 2.20
CA ARG A 62 -5.32 19.46 1.17
C ARG A 62 -3.97 19.95 1.71
N ARG A 63 -3.99 20.99 2.56
CA ARG A 63 -2.80 21.53 3.22
C ARG A 63 -2.17 20.53 4.19
N LEU A 64 -2.97 19.93 5.06
CA LEU A 64 -2.52 18.92 6.02
C LEU A 64 -2.02 17.66 5.30
N GLY A 65 -2.70 17.23 4.25
CA GLY A 65 -2.28 16.14 3.38
C GLY A 65 -0.92 16.40 2.72
N ALA A 66 -0.70 17.59 2.17
CA ALA A 66 0.60 18.00 1.61
C ALA A 66 1.72 18.04 2.67
N GLY A 67 1.36 18.27 3.95
CA GLY A 67 2.28 18.19 5.08
C GLY A 67 2.43 16.79 5.70
N ASN A 68 1.81 15.76 5.10
CA ASN A 68 1.74 14.39 5.64
C ASN A 68 1.15 14.32 7.07
N VAL A 69 0.18 15.19 7.38
CA VAL A 69 -0.57 15.21 8.65
C VAL A 69 -1.96 14.66 8.42
N ALA A 70 -2.21 13.44 8.90
CA ALA A 70 -3.55 12.88 8.90
C ALA A 70 -4.39 13.52 10.01
N ALA A 71 -5.58 14.01 9.65
CA ALA A 71 -6.46 14.73 10.56
C ALA A 71 -7.94 14.51 10.21
N ASP A 72 -8.80 14.54 11.22
CA ASP A 72 -10.25 14.63 11.03
C ASP A 72 -10.65 16.10 11.13
N VAL A 73 -11.17 16.66 10.03
CA VAL A 73 -11.55 18.08 9.95
C VAL A 73 -13.06 18.21 9.84
N THR A 74 -13.66 18.93 10.79
CA THR A 74 -15.06 19.32 10.76
C THR A 74 -15.19 20.84 10.72
N GLU A 75 -16.16 21.32 9.96
CA GLU A 75 -16.42 22.74 9.77
C GLU A 75 -17.85 23.06 10.19
N ASP A 76 -18.00 24.11 10.99
CA ASP A 76 -19.28 24.59 11.51
C ASP A 76 -19.29 26.12 11.47
N GLY A 77 -19.98 26.69 10.48
CA GLY A 77 -20.01 28.13 10.26
C GLY A 77 -18.62 28.71 10.03
N ARG A 78 -18.07 29.43 11.00
CA ARG A 78 -16.72 30.03 10.98
C ARG A 78 -15.69 29.26 11.80
N SER A 79 -16.14 28.23 12.51
CA SER A 79 -15.31 27.38 13.36
C SER A 79 -14.85 26.15 12.59
N LEU A 80 -13.57 25.81 12.72
CA LEU A 80 -12.98 24.55 12.27
C LEU A 80 -12.52 23.78 13.51
N ARG A 81 -12.91 22.51 13.59
CA ARG A 81 -12.35 21.56 14.57
C ARG A 81 -11.49 20.55 13.83
N ILE A 82 -10.25 20.42 14.26
CA ILE A 82 -9.24 19.56 13.66
C ILE A 82 -8.75 18.60 14.72
N VAL A 83 -9.03 17.31 14.56
CA VAL A 83 -8.55 16.26 15.45
C VAL A 83 -7.31 15.62 14.84
N VAL A 84 -6.21 15.65 15.56
CA VAL A 84 -4.91 15.07 15.18
C VAL A 84 -4.32 14.27 16.33
N ASP A 85 -3.40 13.37 16.03
CA ASP A 85 -2.57 12.75 17.05
C ASP A 85 -1.72 13.82 17.76
N GLU A 86 -1.53 13.68 19.08
CA GLU A 86 -0.76 14.62 19.93
C GLU A 86 0.63 14.91 19.38
N THR A 87 1.30 13.89 18.81
CA THR A 87 2.65 14.04 18.23
C THR A 87 2.67 14.90 16.96
N ARG A 88 1.51 15.19 16.37
CA ARG A 88 1.35 15.96 15.13
C ARG A 88 0.74 17.34 15.36
N THR A 89 0.40 17.70 16.59
CA THR A 89 -0.30 18.95 16.93
C THR A 89 0.46 20.20 16.47
N GLU A 90 1.77 20.30 16.75
CA GLU A 90 2.60 21.46 16.36
C GLU A 90 2.65 21.62 14.83
N ASN A 91 2.89 20.52 14.11
CA ASN A 91 2.92 20.53 12.64
C ASN A 91 1.56 20.91 12.05
N ALA A 92 0.45 20.41 12.62
CA ALA A 92 -0.89 20.76 12.17
C ALA A 92 -1.16 22.26 12.35
N ASP A 93 -0.78 22.81 13.51
CA ASP A 93 -1.00 24.22 13.84
C ASP A 93 -0.22 25.17 12.92
N GLU A 94 1.06 24.89 12.67
CA GLU A 94 1.89 25.66 11.73
C GLU A 94 1.23 25.71 10.33
N LEU A 95 0.77 24.56 9.85
CA LEU A 95 0.20 24.41 8.50
C LEU A 95 -1.15 25.12 8.34
N VAL A 96 -1.98 25.10 9.38
CA VAL A 96 -3.34 25.69 9.38
C VAL A 96 -3.30 27.20 9.54
N LYS A 97 -2.40 27.72 10.37
CA LYS A 97 -2.21 29.17 10.56
C LYS A 97 -1.54 29.83 9.35
N TRP A 98 -0.73 29.10 8.60
CA TRP A 98 -0.07 29.62 7.42
C TRP A 98 -1.08 29.98 6.31
N SER A 99 -1.14 31.24 5.89
CA SER A 99 -2.08 31.72 4.88
C SER A 99 -1.82 31.20 3.46
N GLY A 100 -0.65 30.59 3.20
CA GLY A 100 -0.21 30.25 1.84
C GLY A 100 0.73 31.29 1.22
N THR A 101 1.10 32.34 1.96
CA THR A 101 2.06 33.37 1.52
C THR A 101 3.50 32.98 1.86
N VAL A 102 4.44 33.23 0.94
CA VAL A 102 5.88 33.23 1.23
C VAL A 102 6.36 34.66 1.37
N LEU A 103 7.12 34.96 2.41
CA LEU A 103 7.68 36.28 2.65
C LEU A 103 9.17 36.28 2.29
N VAL A 104 9.66 37.37 1.72
CA VAL A 104 11.10 37.61 1.56
C VAL A 104 11.49 38.63 2.62
N LEU A 105 12.19 38.16 3.65
CA LEU A 105 12.55 38.94 4.84
C LEU A 105 14.06 39.17 4.89
N GLU A 106 14.45 40.30 5.46
CA GLU A 106 15.86 40.62 5.73
C GLU A 106 16.27 40.08 7.11
N PRO A 107 17.38 39.34 7.23
CA PRO A 107 17.89 38.93 8.53
C PRO A 107 18.58 40.09 9.25
N ASP A 108 18.47 40.08 10.58
CA ASP A 108 19.27 40.93 11.47
C ASP A 108 20.19 40.05 12.33
N PRO A 109 21.41 39.74 11.85
CA PRO A 109 22.33 38.88 12.59
C PRO A 109 22.85 39.55 13.87
N ALA A 110 22.78 40.89 13.98
CA ALA A 110 23.34 41.63 15.10
C ALA A 110 22.42 41.65 16.34
N LEU A 111 21.14 41.31 16.19
CA LEU A 111 20.18 41.26 17.29
C LEU A 111 20.19 39.89 17.97
N PRO A 112 20.77 39.74 19.18
CA PRO A 112 20.72 38.48 19.91
C PRO A 112 19.32 38.26 20.48
N ILE A 113 18.90 36.99 20.53
CA ILE A 113 17.69 36.58 21.25
C ILE A 113 18.03 35.63 22.39
N THR A 114 17.25 35.71 23.46
CA THR A 114 17.29 34.74 24.56
C THR A 114 15.92 34.08 24.67
N PRO A 115 15.77 32.82 24.23
CA PRO A 115 14.55 32.06 24.39
C PRO A 115 14.13 32.00 25.85
N ARG A 116 12.84 32.20 26.10
CA ARG A 116 12.29 32.06 27.46
C ARG A 116 12.36 30.63 27.98
N ASP A 117 12.41 29.67 27.07
CA ASP A 117 12.55 28.24 27.35
C ASP A 117 13.74 27.68 26.54
N PRO A 118 14.95 27.65 27.12
CA PRO A 118 16.14 27.14 26.44
C PRO A 118 16.26 25.61 26.51
N ALA A 119 15.25 24.88 26.99
CA ALA A 119 15.31 23.43 27.10
C ALA A 119 15.57 22.78 25.72
N ASP A 120 16.53 21.86 25.68
CA ASP A 120 17.01 21.17 24.47
C ASP A 120 17.62 22.09 23.39
N LEU A 121 18.00 23.33 23.75
CA LEU A 121 18.67 24.28 22.87
C LEU A 121 20.11 24.54 23.30
N VAL A 122 20.98 24.75 22.32
CA VAL A 122 22.38 25.09 22.49
C VAL A 122 22.64 26.45 21.85
N ALA A 123 23.15 27.40 22.63
CA ALA A 123 23.58 28.68 22.10
C ALA A 123 24.82 28.51 21.21
N ARG A 124 24.80 29.16 20.05
CA ARG A 124 25.85 29.14 19.03
C ARG A 124 26.15 30.55 18.56
N THR A 125 27.33 30.72 17.99
CA THR A 125 27.77 31.99 17.44
C THR A 125 28.54 31.73 16.16
N THR A 126 28.18 32.44 15.10
CA THR A 126 28.88 32.36 13.80
C THR A 126 29.28 33.76 13.36
N THR A 127 30.51 33.90 12.88
CA THR A 127 30.99 35.14 12.26
C THR A 127 30.81 35.03 10.75
N HIS A 128 30.05 35.96 10.17
CA HIS A 128 29.81 36.05 8.73
C HIS A 128 31.02 36.68 8.02
N GLN A 129 31.05 36.55 6.68
CA GLN A 129 32.16 37.06 5.86
C GLN A 129 32.32 38.59 5.92
N ASP A 130 31.25 39.31 6.25
CA ASP A 130 31.24 40.76 6.45
C ASP A 130 31.69 41.19 7.86
N GLY A 131 32.08 40.23 8.71
CA GLY A 131 32.51 40.45 10.09
C GLY A 131 31.38 40.56 11.10
N SER A 132 30.11 40.49 10.67
CA SER A 132 28.97 40.46 11.59
C SER A 132 28.95 39.14 12.39
N VAL A 133 28.53 39.22 13.65
CA VAL A 133 28.48 38.07 14.57
C VAL A 133 27.03 37.74 14.83
N GLU A 134 26.59 36.58 14.35
CA GLU A 134 25.23 36.08 14.58
C GLU A 134 25.21 35.14 15.79
N GLN A 135 24.39 35.47 16.78
CA GLN A 135 24.07 34.57 17.88
C GLN A 135 22.73 33.89 17.62
N TYR A 136 22.72 32.57 17.64
CA TYR A 136 21.51 31.78 17.41
C TYR A 136 21.44 30.59 18.37
N TRP A 137 20.25 30.04 18.52
CA TRP A 137 20.00 28.83 19.29
C TRP A 137 19.78 27.67 18.34
N GLU A 138 20.44 26.56 18.61
CA GLU A 138 20.40 25.34 17.81
C GLU A 138 19.74 24.19 18.59
N GLY A 139 18.86 23.42 17.96
CA GLY A 139 18.23 22.26 18.58
C GLY A 139 17.38 21.44 17.62
N SER A 140 16.45 20.65 18.17
CA SER A 140 15.44 19.96 17.36
C SER A 140 14.41 20.95 16.80
N ARG A 141 13.68 20.56 15.74
CA ARG A 141 12.61 21.40 15.18
C ARG A 141 11.57 21.79 16.24
N ALA A 142 11.15 20.84 17.06
CA ALA A 142 10.18 21.09 18.13
C ALA A 142 10.73 22.05 19.18
N ALA A 143 12.01 21.91 19.58
CA ALA A 143 12.64 22.84 20.52
C ALA A 143 12.70 24.27 19.94
N ILE A 144 13.04 24.42 18.66
CA ILE A 144 13.06 25.73 17.99
C ILE A 144 11.67 26.31 17.83
N ALA A 145 10.66 25.51 17.47
CA ALA A 145 9.27 25.97 17.39
C ALA A 145 8.76 26.48 18.75
N ARG A 146 9.03 25.76 19.85
CA ARG A 146 8.73 26.21 21.22
C ARG A 146 9.47 27.51 21.57
N ALA A 147 10.72 27.64 21.14
CA ALA A 147 11.51 28.84 21.35
C ALA A 147 10.86 30.04 20.66
N ILE A 148 10.48 29.90 19.39
CA ILE A 148 9.87 30.97 18.58
C ILE A 148 8.56 31.44 19.20
N ASP A 149 7.63 30.52 19.51
CA ASP A 149 6.31 30.83 20.06
C ASP A 149 6.38 31.62 21.39
N ARG A 150 7.41 31.37 22.20
CA ARG A 150 7.57 31.97 23.53
C ARG A 150 8.50 33.18 23.57
N THR A 151 9.29 33.40 22.53
CA THR A 151 10.29 34.49 22.52
C THR A 151 9.63 35.79 22.08
N THR A 152 9.68 36.80 22.94
CA THR A 152 9.27 38.16 22.59
C THR A 152 10.47 38.93 22.07
N VAL A 153 10.37 39.40 20.83
CA VAL A 153 11.26 40.40 20.23
C VAL A 153 10.55 41.75 20.17
N ASP A 154 11.27 42.80 19.84
CA ASP A 154 10.73 44.14 19.59
C ASP A 154 9.80 44.15 18.36
N ARG A 155 9.09 45.28 18.17
CA ARG A 155 7.98 45.36 17.21
C ARG A 155 8.42 45.23 15.75
N ASP A 156 9.69 45.50 15.49
CA ASP A 156 10.25 45.54 14.14
C ASP A 156 10.87 44.20 13.72
N HIS A 157 10.96 43.23 14.65
CA HIS A 157 11.59 41.94 14.41
C HIS A 157 10.66 40.76 14.70
N ARG A 158 11.00 39.61 14.12
CA ARG A 158 10.40 38.32 14.42
C ARG A 158 11.47 37.22 14.35
N VAL A 159 11.20 36.11 15.01
CA VAL A 159 12.07 34.94 14.98
C VAL A 159 11.48 33.89 14.04
N VAL A 160 12.32 33.28 13.24
CA VAL A 160 11.97 32.15 12.36
C VAL A 160 12.91 30.98 12.60
N GLY A 161 12.45 29.76 12.34
CA GLY A 161 13.23 28.55 12.44
C GLY A 161 13.84 28.22 11.09
N GLU A 162 15.15 27.99 11.03
CA GLU A 162 15.85 27.61 9.80
C GLU A 162 16.51 26.23 9.96
N PRO A 163 16.29 25.30 9.02
CA PRO A 163 16.98 24.02 9.02
C PRO A 163 18.45 24.18 8.63
N ILE A 164 19.34 23.53 9.39
CA ILE A 164 20.77 23.45 9.06
C ILE A 164 21.01 22.13 8.33
N TRP A 165 20.85 22.13 7.01
CA TRP A 165 20.87 20.91 6.22
C TRP A 165 22.19 20.14 6.29
N GLU A 166 23.31 20.80 6.57
CA GLU A 166 24.63 20.19 6.75
C GLU A 166 24.69 19.25 7.97
N THR A 167 23.80 19.46 8.94
CA THR A 167 23.69 18.58 10.12
C THR A 167 22.84 17.34 9.85
N ALA A 168 22.08 17.32 8.75
CA ALA A 168 21.33 16.14 8.35
C ALA A 168 22.30 15.07 7.84
N SER A 169 22.36 13.94 8.54
CA SER A 169 23.16 12.78 8.14
C SER A 169 22.26 11.57 7.96
N ASN A 170 22.78 10.45 7.43
CA ASN A 170 21.98 9.25 7.15
C ASN A 170 21.12 8.90 8.37
N GLY A 171 19.80 9.00 8.25
CA GLY A 171 18.81 8.65 9.29
C GLY A 171 18.59 9.67 10.41
N GLU A 172 19.41 10.71 10.53
CA GLU A 172 19.25 11.74 11.58
C GLU A 172 18.61 13.01 10.99
N PRO A 173 17.56 13.57 11.62
CA PRO A 173 16.93 14.79 11.14
C PRO A 173 17.91 15.96 11.23
N ALA A 174 17.75 16.94 10.33
CA ALA A 174 18.48 18.20 10.42
C ALA A 174 18.22 18.87 11.78
N ARG A 175 19.26 19.43 12.38
CA ARG A 175 19.12 20.42 13.45
C ARG A 175 18.57 21.71 12.87
N TRP A 176 17.94 22.48 13.74
CA TRP A 176 17.31 23.75 13.40
C TRP A 176 17.97 24.87 14.20
N ARG A 177 18.04 26.07 13.61
CA ARG A 177 18.46 27.29 14.29
C ARG A 177 17.36 28.34 14.34
N THR A 178 17.41 29.20 15.34
CA THR A 178 16.65 30.46 15.34
C THR A 178 17.33 31.48 14.44
N ARG A 179 16.57 32.24 13.67
CA ARG A 179 17.03 33.41 12.93
C ARG A 179 16.14 34.59 13.21
N VAL A 180 16.74 35.74 13.48
CA VAL A 180 16.03 37.00 13.66
C VAL A 180 15.92 37.71 12.32
N VAL A 181 14.72 38.16 11.97
CA VAL A 181 14.43 38.84 10.72
C VAL A 181 13.52 40.03 10.98
N TYR A 182 13.58 41.04 10.12
CA TYR A 182 12.65 42.18 10.18
C TYR A 182 11.22 41.74 9.84
N VAL A 183 10.22 42.34 10.50
CA VAL A 183 8.79 42.04 10.31
C VAL A 183 8.30 42.54 8.95
N GLU A 184 8.78 43.71 8.51
CA GLU A 184 8.38 44.30 7.23
C GLU A 184 9.00 43.51 6.07
N PRO A 185 8.19 42.84 5.22
CA PRO A 185 8.74 42.05 4.15
C PRO A 185 9.26 42.94 3.03
N ARG A 186 10.45 42.62 2.51
CA ARG A 186 10.97 43.23 1.28
C ARG A 186 10.11 42.89 0.07
N ALA A 187 9.43 41.75 0.12
CA ALA A 187 8.42 41.34 -0.84
C ALA A 187 7.48 40.28 -0.27
N GLU A 188 6.24 40.28 -0.76
CA GLU A 188 5.27 39.22 -0.52
C GLU A 188 5.10 38.37 -1.79
N LEU A 189 5.48 37.10 -1.68
CA LEU A 189 5.31 36.09 -2.71
C LEU A 189 3.95 35.40 -2.50
N ALA A 190 2.97 35.91 -3.26
CA ALA A 190 1.54 35.66 -3.10
C ALA A 190 0.95 34.74 -4.20
N THR A 191 -0.32 34.95 -4.56
CA THR A 191 -0.97 34.29 -5.71
C THR A 191 -0.22 34.57 -7.00
N GLY A 192 -0.15 33.55 -7.88
CA GLY A 192 0.53 33.65 -9.18
C GLY A 192 1.95 33.10 -9.19
N ILE A 193 2.35 32.29 -8.20
CA ILE A 193 3.65 31.62 -8.18
C ILE A 193 3.51 30.18 -8.68
N PHE A 194 4.37 29.83 -9.63
CA PHE A 194 4.58 28.47 -10.10
C PHE A 194 5.84 27.91 -9.44
N VAL A 195 5.70 26.76 -8.78
CA VAL A 195 6.79 26.04 -8.15
C VAL A 195 7.23 24.89 -9.05
N GLY A 196 8.41 25.01 -9.63
CA GLY A 196 9.04 24.00 -10.46
C GLY A 196 10.28 23.41 -9.78
N TRP A 197 10.80 22.34 -10.38
CA TRP A 197 12.09 21.78 -10.00
C TRP A 197 13.23 22.59 -10.61
N GLY A 198 14.31 22.75 -9.85
CA GLY A 198 15.62 23.14 -10.34
C GLY A 198 16.61 21.99 -10.26
N ASP A 199 17.90 22.30 -10.45
CA ASP A 199 18.96 21.31 -10.41
C ASP A 199 19.25 20.87 -8.97
N SER A 200 19.74 19.64 -8.81
CA SER A 200 20.25 19.10 -7.54
C SER A 200 19.29 19.21 -6.34
N GLY A 201 17.99 19.04 -6.56
CA GLY A 201 16.98 19.09 -5.49
C GLY A 201 16.65 20.51 -5.02
N THR A 202 16.90 21.52 -5.86
CA THR A 202 16.43 22.89 -5.64
C THR A 202 15.00 23.07 -6.15
N LEU A 203 14.30 24.10 -5.66
CA LEU A 203 13.02 24.53 -6.20
C LEU A 203 13.17 25.89 -6.90
N ARG A 204 12.52 26.03 -8.06
CA ARG A 204 12.42 27.27 -8.82
C ARG A 204 11.03 27.87 -8.65
N LEU A 205 10.94 29.05 -8.05
CA LEU A 205 9.72 29.83 -7.89
C LEU A 205 9.67 30.88 -9.00
N ARG A 206 8.71 30.73 -9.91
CA ARG A 206 8.46 31.68 -11.02
C ARG A 206 7.16 32.41 -10.78
N ALA A 207 7.13 33.71 -11.04
CA ALA A 207 5.90 34.46 -11.02
C ALA A 207 5.20 34.40 -12.38
N GLN A 208 3.87 34.36 -12.39
CA GLN A 208 3.06 34.60 -13.56
C GLN A 208 3.31 36.03 -14.03
N LYS A 209 3.63 36.20 -15.32
CA LYS A 209 3.87 37.51 -15.90
C LYS A 209 2.72 38.48 -15.59
N ASP A 210 3.07 39.73 -15.26
CA ASP A 210 2.13 40.82 -14.94
C ASP A 210 1.29 40.58 -13.66
N SER A 211 1.66 39.60 -12.83
CA SER A 211 1.04 39.39 -11.52
C SER A 211 1.71 40.23 -10.42
N PRO A 212 1.05 40.44 -9.25
CA PRO A 212 1.69 41.09 -8.10
C PRO A 212 2.99 40.40 -7.65
N ALA A 213 3.05 39.07 -7.80
CA ALA A 213 4.25 38.29 -7.51
C ALA A 213 5.38 38.61 -8.50
N ASP A 214 5.07 38.89 -9.77
CA ASP A 214 6.06 39.26 -10.80
C ASP A 214 6.62 40.65 -10.51
N THR A 215 5.77 41.64 -10.21
CA THR A 215 6.22 42.97 -9.78
C THR A 215 7.14 42.90 -8.56
N SER A 216 6.74 42.11 -7.55
CA SER A 216 7.54 41.92 -6.34
C SER A 216 8.88 41.23 -6.64
N LEU A 217 8.87 40.21 -7.49
CA LEU A 217 10.05 39.47 -7.92
C LEU A 217 11.02 40.36 -8.72
N GLN A 218 10.52 41.20 -9.63
CA GLN A 218 11.35 42.14 -10.38
C GLN A 218 11.99 43.19 -9.45
N ALA A 219 11.23 43.72 -8.49
CA ALA A 219 11.74 44.68 -7.51
C ALA A 219 12.88 44.10 -6.66
N LEU A 220 12.75 42.84 -6.21
CA LEU A 220 13.82 42.14 -5.50
C LEU A 220 15.07 41.98 -6.36
N LYS A 221 14.91 41.60 -7.63
CA LYS A 221 16.04 41.40 -8.57
C LYS A 221 16.81 42.67 -8.82
N THR A 222 16.11 43.79 -9.03
CA THR A 222 16.77 45.10 -9.21
C THR A 222 17.60 45.47 -7.98
N ARG A 223 17.12 45.15 -6.78
CA ARG A 223 17.87 45.40 -5.53
C ARG A 223 19.06 44.46 -5.34
N ALA A 224 18.96 43.21 -5.79
CA ALA A 224 19.96 42.19 -5.53
C ALA A 224 21.28 42.37 -6.32
N HIS A 225 21.32 43.14 -7.41
CA HIS A 225 22.53 43.49 -8.19
C HIS A 225 23.59 42.36 -8.38
N GLY A 226 23.16 41.11 -8.52
CA GLY A 226 24.07 39.96 -8.73
C GLY A 226 24.73 39.38 -7.48
N ASN A 227 24.40 39.85 -6.27
CA ASN A 227 24.77 39.18 -5.02
C ASN A 227 23.67 38.18 -4.60
N VAL A 228 24.08 37.08 -3.96
CA VAL A 228 23.17 36.24 -3.16
C VAL A 228 22.57 37.18 -2.12
N GLY A 229 21.27 37.47 -2.22
CA GLY A 229 20.64 38.33 -1.23
C GLY A 229 20.84 37.73 0.15
N THR A 230 21.18 38.56 1.14
CA THR A 230 21.13 38.15 2.55
C THR A 230 19.71 37.76 2.97
N ASP A 231 18.71 38.13 2.16
CA ASP A 231 17.31 37.78 2.28
C ASP A 231 17.07 36.29 2.60
N VAL A 232 15.94 36.03 3.24
CA VAL A 232 15.49 34.72 3.65
C VAL A 232 14.05 34.53 3.20
N LEU A 233 13.76 33.40 2.55
CA LEU A 233 12.38 33.03 2.23
C LEU A 233 11.73 32.39 3.45
N VAL A 234 10.58 32.89 3.84
CA VAL A 234 9.87 32.45 5.05
C VAL A 234 8.45 32.03 4.73
N ARG A 235 8.11 30.79 5.12
CA ARG A 235 6.78 30.19 5.12
C ARG A 235 6.25 30.14 6.55
N GLY A 236 5.40 31.10 6.93
CA GLY A 236 4.89 31.18 8.30
C GLY A 236 6.00 31.56 9.29
N GLU A 237 6.47 30.60 10.07
CA GLU A 237 7.61 30.74 11.01
C GLU A 237 8.83 29.91 10.56
N THR A 238 8.73 29.24 9.42
CA THR A 238 9.77 28.37 8.88
C THR A 238 10.51 29.07 7.75
N SER A 239 11.83 29.20 7.88
CA SER A 239 12.70 29.59 6.78
C SER A 239 12.86 28.43 5.79
N LEU A 240 12.67 28.73 4.51
CA LEU A 240 12.95 27.82 3.40
C LEU A 240 14.42 27.88 2.97
N GLY A 241 15.17 28.89 3.45
CA GLY A 241 16.56 29.15 3.10
C GLY A 241 16.74 30.45 2.31
N HIS A 242 17.97 30.69 1.89
CA HIS A 242 18.37 31.88 1.15
C HIS A 242 17.98 31.76 -0.35
N PRO A 243 17.34 32.78 -0.94
CA PRO A 243 17.07 32.84 -2.36
C PRO A 243 18.34 33.08 -3.16
N VAL A 244 18.47 32.34 -4.26
CA VAL A 244 19.31 32.73 -5.39
C VAL A 244 18.41 33.36 -6.45
N TYR A 245 18.68 34.62 -6.78
CA TYR A 245 17.91 35.36 -7.77
C TYR A 245 18.44 35.08 -9.18
N GLU A 246 17.63 34.39 -9.98
CA GLU A 246 17.90 34.15 -11.40
C GLU A 246 17.03 35.03 -12.30
N THR A 247 17.37 35.08 -13.59
CA THR A 247 16.69 35.95 -14.59
C THR A 247 15.17 35.79 -14.58
N ASP A 248 14.65 34.57 -14.46
CA ASP A 248 13.21 34.26 -14.52
C ASP A 248 12.62 33.70 -13.22
N ALA A 249 13.43 33.43 -12.19
CA ALA A 249 13.00 32.70 -10.99
C ALA A 249 13.75 33.11 -9.71
N ILE A 250 13.19 32.75 -8.55
CA ILE A 250 13.93 32.56 -7.31
C ILE A 250 14.24 31.07 -7.18
N VAL A 251 15.48 30.73 -6.87
CA VAL A 251 15.90 29.36 -6.61
C VAL A 251 16.22 29.18 -5.14
N VAL A 252 15.68 28.13 -4.53
CA VAL A 252 15.90 27.79 -3.12
C VAL A 252 16.51 26.40 -3.02
N SER A 253 17.57 26.29 -2.22
CA SER A 253 18.26 25.03 -1.95
C SER A 253 17.74 24.38 -0.68
N PHE A 254 17.59 23.05 -0.73
CA PHE A 254 17.22 22.21 0.41
C PHE A 254 18.40 21.33 0.82
N GLY A 255 19.62 21.88 0.77
CA GLY A 255 20.86 21.19 1.12
C GLY A 255 21.42 20.36 -0.04
N PHE A 256 22.23 19.36 0.30
CA PHE A 256 23.00 18.58 -0.67
C PHE A 256 22.56 17.11 -0.72
N GLY A 257 23.02 16.40 -1.75
CA GLY A 257 22.80 14.96 -1.95
C GLY A 257 21.39 14.61 -2.42
N ILE A 258 21.12 13.31 -2.58
CA ILE A 258 19.84 12.82 -3.09
C ILE A 258 18.67 13.12 -2.13
N GLN A 259 18.95 13.29 -0.83
CA GLN A 259 17.92 13.64 0.15
C GLN A 259 17.39 15.07 -0.04
N ALA A 260 18.13 15.95 -0.73
CA ALA A 260 17.66 17.30 -1.05
C ALA A 260 16.34 17.27 -1.83
N TYR A 261 16.19 16.30 -2.73
CA TYR A 261 14.95 16.11 -3.49
C TYR A 261 13.77 15.72 -2.60
N ALA A 262 13.95 14.81 -1.63
CA ALA A 262 12.87 14.44 -0.72
C ALA A 262 12.41 15.65 0.13
N ARG A 263 13.36 16.44 0.62
CA ARG A 263 13.08 17.68 1.38
C ARG A 263 12.37 18.73 0.50
N ALA A 264 12.87 18.96 -0.70
CA ALA A 264 12.30 19.88 -1.66
C ALA A 264 10.90 19.45 -2.12
N GLN A 265 10.64 18.16 -2.32
CA GLN A 265 9.31 17.68 -2.72
C GLN A 265 8.27 17.97 -1.63
N GLN A 266 8.62 17.80 -0.35
CA GLN A 266 7.72 18.14 0.76
C GLN A 266 7.33 19.63 0.73
N GLU A 267 8.32 20.53 0.58
CA GLU A 267 8.04 21.97 0.51
C GLU A 267 7.33 22.35 -0.79
N LYS A 268 7.65 21.73 -1.93
CA LYS A 268 6.92 21.91 -3.19
C LYS A 268 5.44 21.53 -3.06
N GLN A 269 5.13 20.41 -2.40
CA GLN A 269 3.74 20.00 -2.15
C GLN A 269 3.02 21.06 -1.30
N LEU A 270 3.65 21.60 -0.27
CA LEU A 270 3.08 22.66 0.56
C LEU A 270 2.87 23.97 -0.21
N LEU A 271 3.88 24.44 -0.94
CA LEU A 271 3.84 25.70 -1.69
C LEU A 271 2.82 25.70 -2.85
N THR A 272 2.42 24.53 -3.34
CA THR A 272 1.38 24.38 -4.37
C THR A 272 -0.04 24.27 -3.81
N THR A 273 -0.19 24.26 -2.48
CA THR A 273 -1.52 24.26 -1.88
C THR A 273 -2.19 25.63 -2.02
N PRO A 274 -3.53 25.69 -2.10
CA PRO A 274 -4.25 26.95 -2.12
C PRO A 274 -4.03 27.77 -0.84
N ARG A 275 -4.36 29.07 -0.91
CA ARG A 275 -4.36 29.96 0.24
C ARG A 275 -5.46 29.59 1.24
N LEU A 276 -5.17 29.84 2.51
CA LEU A 276 -6.13 29.76 3.61
C LEU A 276 -6.42 31.18 4.12
N PRO A 277 -7.66 31.46 4.60
CA PRO A 277 -7.92 32.67 5.37
C PRO A 277 -7.07 32.67 6.65
N ALA A 278 -6.93 33.83 7.29
CA ALA A 278 -6.19 33.95 8.54
C ALA A 278 -6.93 33.24 9.68
N LEU A 279 -6.65 31.94 9.85
CA LEU A 279 -7.24 31.10 10.88
C LEU A 279 -6.54 31.33 12.22
N ARG A 280 -7.30 31.68 13.25
CA ARG A 280 -6.78 31.86 14.60
C ARG A 280 -7.16 30.65 15.45
N ARG A 281 -6.18 29.99 16.08
CA ARG A 281 -6.45 28.97 17.09
C ARG A 281 -7.10 29.62 18.31
N VAL A 282 -8.26 29.12 18.71
CA VAL A 282 -9.02 29.60 19.88
C VAL A 282 -9.03 28.61 21.03
N ASP A 283 -8.84 27.33 20.74
CA ASP A 283 -8.82 26.29 21.76
C ASP A 283 -7.95 25.09 21.34
N ALA A 284 -7.49 24.32 22.32
CA ALA A 284 -6.75 23.08 22.14
C ALA A 284 -7.02 22.15 23.33
N VAL A 285 -7.72 21.03 23.08
CA VAL A 285 -8.17 20.12 24.14
C VAL A 285 -7.73 18.70 23.83
N GLY A 286 -7.11 18.03 24.81
CA GLY A 286 -6.82 16.61 24.74
C GLY A 286 -8.10 15.79 24.80
N LEU A 287 -8.28 14.88 23.84
CA LEU A 287 -9.44 14.00 23.77
C LEU A 287 -9.18 12.67 24.48
N PRO A 288 -10.23 12.03 25.02
CA PRO A 288 -10.11 10.66 25.52
C PRO A 288 -9.79 9.70 24.37
N ARG A 289 -9.20 8.55 24.71
CA ARG A 289 -8.88 7.49 23.75
C ARG A 289 -10.11 7.11 22.93
N ASN A 290 -10.01 7.27 21.62
CA ASN A 290 -10.99 6.79 20.65
C ASN A 290 -10.80 5.27 20.44
N THR A 291 -11.42 4.49 21.32
CA THR A 291 -11.32 3.02 21.28
C THR A 291 -11.90 2.45 19.99
N GLU A 292 -12.93 3.06 19.42
CA GLU A 292 -13.54 2.64 18.16
C GLU A 292 -12.56 2.76 16.99
N LEU A 293 -11.91 3.93 16.85
CA LEU A 293 -10.90 4.17 15.81
C LEU A 293 -9.72 3.20 15.95
N VAL A 294 -9.19 3.03 17.17
CA VAL A 294 -8.09 2.10 17.43
C VAL A 294 -8.47 0.67 17.04
N MET A 295 -9.65 0.20 17.45
CA MET A 295 -10.13 -1.14 17.09
C MET A 295 -10.35 -1.28 15.59
N ALA A 296 -10.90 -0.25 14.93
CA ALA A 296 -11.11 -0.26 13.49
C ALA A 296 -9.78 -0.33 12.72
N CYS A 297 -8.73 0.38 13.16
CA CYS A 297 -7.40 0.32 12.54
C CYS A 297 -6.81 -1.09 12.57
N ILE A 298 -7.18 -1.92 13.55
CA ILE A 298 -6.72 -3.30 13.71
C ILE A 298 -7.63 -4.28 12.95
N VAL A 299 -8.94 -4.15 13.14
CA VAL A 299 -9.92 -5.14 12.66
C VAL A 299 -10.18 -5.01 11.16
N VAL A 300 -10.25 -3.79 10.61
CA VAL A 300 -10.58 -3.59 9.20
C VAL A 300 -9.55 -4.26 8.26
N PRO A 301 -8.22 -4.06 8.41
CA PRO A 301 -7.22 -4.76 7.60
C PRO A 301 -7.38 -6.28 7.59
N ILE A 302 -7.62 -6.85 8.78
CA ILE A 302 -7.77 -8.29 8.97
C ILE A 302 -9.01 -8.79 8.24
N LEU A 303 -10.15 -8.10 8.39
CA LEU A 303 -11.39 -8.44 7.70
C LEU A 303 -11.25 -8.34 6.18
N LEU A 304 -10.59 -7.30 5.67
CA LEU A 304 -10.34 -7.15 4.23
C LEU A 304 -9.48 -8.30 3.68
N SER A 305 -8.39 -8.66 4.37
CA SER A 305 -7.56 -9.80 3.99
C SER A 305 -8.33 -11.13 4.05
N PHE A 306 -9.19 -11.34 5.06
CA PHE A 306 -10.04 -12.54 5.12
C PHE A 306 -11.12 -12.58 4.03
N ALA A 307 -11.65 -11.43 3.61
CA ALA A 307 -12.60 -11.36 2.50
C ALA A 307 -11.94 -11.80 1.19
N TRP A 308 -10.72 -11.33 0.90
CA TRP A 308 -9.93 -11.80 -0.24
C TRP A 308 -9.55 -13.28 -0.13
N LEU A 309 -9.20 -13.76 1.07
CA LEU A 309 -8.95 -15.19 1.30
C LEU A 309 -10.18 -16.04 0.99
N ALA A 310 -11.36 -15.62 1.46
CA ALA A 310 -12.62 -16.33 1.20
C ALA A 310 -12.95 -16.37 -0.30
N PHE A 311 -12.64 -15.30 -1.03
CA PHE A 311 -12.75 -15.26 -2.49
C PHE A 311 -11.80 -16.26 -3.17
N VAL A 312 -10.52 -16.28 -2.79
CA VAL A 312 -9.52 -17.18 -3.41
C VAL A 312 -9.77 -18.64 -3.09
N ARG A 313 -10.13 -18.98 -1.84
CA ARG A 313 -10.48 -20.35 -1.44
C ARG A 313 -11.65 -20.92 -2.24
N ARG A 314 -12.41 -20.08 -2.93
CA ARG A 314 -13.47 -20.50 -3.82
C ARG A 314 -12.98 -21.18 -5.11
N PHE A 315 -11.68 -21.08 -5.42
CA PHE A 315 -11.05 -21.79 -6.55
C PHE A 315 -10.54 -23.19 -6.17
N ASP A 316 -10.24 -23.43 -4.90
CA ASP A 316 -9.84 -24.71 -4.34
C ASP A 316 -11.04 -25.36 -3.60
N ARG A 317 -11.91 -26.04 -4.36
CA ARG A 317 -13.12 -26.68 -3.82
C ARG A 317 -13.00 -28.19 -3.67
N ALA A 318 -12.09 -28.81 -4.42
CA ALA A 318 -12.01 -30.27 -4.51
C ALA A 318 -11.35 -30.87 -3.27
N HIS A 319 -10.26 -30.25 -2.79
CA HIS A 319 -9.49 -30.74 -1.67
C HIS A 319 -9.05 -29.58 -0.74
N PRO A 320 -10.02 -28.88 -0.12
CA PRO A 320 -9.75 -27.62 0.56
C PRO A 320 -8.78 -27.76 1.73
N GLU A 321 -7.81 -26.86 1.78
CA GLU A 321 -6.77 -26.84 2.81
C GLU A 321 -7.31 -26.74 4.24
N PRO A 322 -6.72 -27.46 5.22
CA PRO A 322 -7.22 -27.46 6.58
C PRO A 322 -7.07 -26.08 7.20
N MET A 323 -8.17 -25.58 7.79
CA MET A 323 -8.24 -24.20 8.29
C MET A 323 -7.15 -23.83 9.29
N TRP A 324 -6.66 -24.79 10.08
CA TRP A 324 -5.59 -24.50 11.04
C TRP A 324 -4.25 -24.15 10.35
N LEU A 325 -3.94 -24.81 9.23
CA LEU A 325 -2.69 -24.58 8.49
C LEU A 325 -2.78 -23.26 7.73
N VAL A 326 -3.97 -22.95 7.21
CA VAL A 326 -4.28 -21.64 6.62
C VAL A 326 -4.14 -20.52 7.66
N LEU A 327 -4.75 -20.65 8.83
CA LEU A 327 -4.64 -19.63 9.89
C LEU A 327 -3.20 -19.48 10.39
N LEU A 328 -2.47 -20.59 10.55
CA LEU A 328 -1.07 -20.54 10.95
C LEU A 328 -0.20 -19.83 9.88
N THR A 329 -0.40 -20.15 8.60
CA THR A 329 0.34 -19.52 7.49
C THR A 329 0.02 -18.03 7.40
N PHE A 330 -1.23 -17.63 7.63
CA PHE A 330 -1.63 -16.23 7.70
C PHE A 330 -0.88 -15.48 8.82
N VAL A 331 -0.82 -16.08 10.01
CA VAL A 331 -0.11 -15.49 11.15
C VAL A 331 1.40 -15.42 10.90
N LEU A 332 2.01 -16.45 10.31
CA LEU A 332 3.42 -16.43 9.91
C LEU A 332 3.70 -15.36 8.85
N GLY A 333 2.78 -15.15 7.92
CA GLY A 333 2.81 -14.05 6.97
C GLY A 333 2.74 -12.68 7.63
N GLY A 334 1.89 -12.51 8.65
CA GLY A 334 1.85 -11.29 9.46
C GLY A 334 3.16 -11.04 10.21
N LEU A 335 3.73 -12.09 10.81
CA LEU A 335 5.05 -12.03 11.48
C LEU A 335 6.20 -11.75 10.50
N ALA A 336 6.04 -12.09 9.21
CA ALA A 336 7.05 -11.85 8.19
C ALA A 336 7.28 -10.34 7.91
N THR A 337 6.40 -9.45 8.38
CA THR A 337 6.67 -8.00 8.36
C THR A 337 7.87 -7.59 9.21
N VAL A 338 8.17 -8.34 10.28
CA VAL A 338 9.27 -8.04 11.21
C VAL A 338 10.65 -8.21 10.54
N PRO A 339 11.01 -9.38 9.98
CA PRO A 339 12.28 -9.52 9.28
C PRO A 339 12.37 -8.62 8.04
N ALA A 340 11.26 -8.38 7.33
CA ALA A 340 11.24 -7.44 6.19
C ALA A 340 11.63 -6.01 6.64
N ALA A 341 10.96 -5.48 7.66
CA ALA A 341 11.26 -4.16 8.21
C ALA A 341 12.70 -4.04 8.74
N LEU A 342 13.25 -5.10 9.36
CA LEU A 342 14.65 -5.12 9.81
C LEU A 342 15.64 -5.06 8.65
N LEU A 343 15.37 -5.80 7.56
CA LEU A 343 16.19 -5.76 6.34
C LEU A 343 16.13 -4.38 5.69
N GLU A 344 14.93 -3.84 5.49
CA GLU A 344 14.72 -2.50 4.94
C GLU A 344 15.41 -1.42 5.77
N TYR A 345 15.25 -1.45 7.09
CA TYR A 345 15.95 -0.55 7.99
C TYR A 345 17.47 -0.68 7.80
N GLY A 346 18.00 -1.91 7.79
CA GLY A 346 19.41 -2.18 7.50
C GLY A 346 19.90 -1.53 6.19
N TYR A 347 19.16 -1.69 5.09
CA TYR A 347 19.49 -1.06 3.81
C TYR A 347 19.54 0.46 3.87
N THR A 348 18.56 1.09 4.53
CA THR A 348 18.55 2.56 4.69
C THR A 348 19.73 3.08 5.52
N ARG A 349 20.27 2.28 6.44
CA ARG A 349 21.47 2.62 7.23
C ARG A 349 22.76 2.45 6.43
N LEU A 350 22.80 1.53 5.48
CA LEU A 350 23.99 1.27 4.66
C LEU A 350 24.27 2.41 3.67
N SER A 351 23.23 2.92 2.98
CA SER A 351 23.40 3.99 2.01
C SER A 351 22.08 4.70 1.71
N PRO A 352 22.06 6.03 1.54
CA PRO A 352 20.90 6.76 1.04
C PRO A 352 20.39 6.24 -0.31
N TRP A 353 21.29 5.73 -1.15
CA TRP A 353 20.95 5.19 -2.47
C TRP A 353 20.16 3.88 -2.41
N LEU A 354 20.03 3.29 -1.21
CA LEU A 354 19.20 2.13 -0.93
C LEU A 354 17.95 2.49 -0.12
N ASP A 355 17.72 3.77 0.19
CA ASP A 355 16.53 4.22 0.91
C ASP A 355 15.37 4.49 -0.07
N PRO A 356 14.31 3.67 -0.06
CA PRO A 356 13.16 3.85 -0.95
C PRO A 356 12.48 5.22 -0.83
N ARG A 357 12.68 5.93 0.30
CA ARG A 357 12.10 7.25 0.57
C ARG A 357 12.74 8.38 -0.23
N VAL A 358 13.95 8.19 -0.77
CA VAL A 358 14.72 9.25 -1.46
C VAL A 358 15.07 8.93 -2.90
N VAL A 359 15.12 7.64 -3.28
CA VAL A 359 15.54 7.18 -4.62
C VAL A 359 14.56 7.52 -5.74
N THR A 360 13.36 7.98 -5.42
CA THR A 360 12.42 8.55 -6.41
C THR A 360 12.73 10.00 -6.73
N PHE A 361 13.70 10.63 -6.04
CA PHE A 361 14.07 12.03 -6.18
C PHE A 361 12.84 12.96 -6.04
N GLY A 362 11.94 12.66 -5.09
CA GLY A 362 10.72 13.44 -4.92
C GLY A 362 9.69 13.18 -6.03
N GLY A 363 9.62 11.95 -6.52
CA GLY A 363 8.65 11.52 -7.53
C GLY A 363 9.04 11.84 -8.98
N GLN A 364 10.31 12.13 -9.27
CA GLN A 364 10.75 12.48 -10.62
C GLN A 364 10.70 11.29 -11.59
N LEU A 365 10.17 11.51 -12.79
CA LEU A 365 10.02 10.45 -13.79
C LEU A 365 11.38 9.90 -14.26
N PHE A 366 12.41 10.73 -14.36
CA PHE A 366 13.75 10.27 -14.75
C PHE A 366 14.38 9.30 -13.73
N ALA A 367 13.92 9.33 -12.48
CA ALA A 367 14.40 8.44 -11.42
C ALA A 367 13.77 7.05 -11.48
N LEU A 368 12.73 6.85 -12.30
CA LEU A 368 11.97 5.60 -12.36
C LEU A 368 12.85 4.35 -12.58
N PRO A 369 13.88 4.33 -13.46
CA PRO A 369 14.74 3.17 -13.62
C PRO A 369 15.50 2.81 -12.32
N LEU A 370 16.02 3.81 -11.61
CA LEU A 370 16.68 3.58 -10.33
C LEU A 370 15.68 3.12 -9.27
N ALA A 371 14.53 3.78 -9.20
CA ALA A 371 13.45 3.43 -8.28
C ALA A 371 13.07 1.96 -8.47
N VAL A 372 12.82 1.49 -9.70
CA VAL A 372 12.48 0.09 -9.96
C VAL A 372 13.55 -0.88 -9.44
N VAL A 373 14.84 -0.59 -9.65
CA VAL A 373 15.93 -1.44 -9.14
C VAL A 373 15.95 -1.46 -7.62
N VAL A 374 15.89 -0.30 -6.97
CA VAL A 374 15.96 -0.19 -5.52
C VAL A 374 14.72 -0.77 -4.85
N PHE A 375 13.51 -0.44 -5.31
CA PHE A 375 12.27 -1.02 -4.80
C PHE A 375 12.26 -2.54 -4.97
N THR A 376 12.72 -3.07 -6.11
CA THR A 376 12.80 -4.53 -6.34
C THR A 376 13.75 -5.19 -5.34
N PHE A 377 14.94 -4.64 -5.15
CA PHE A 377 15.98 -5.27 -4.32
C PHE A 377 15.76 -5.06 -2.81
N VAL A 378 15.35 -3.86 -2.41
CA VAL A 378 15.20 -3.47 -1.01
C VAL A 378 13.85 -3.89 -0.46
N ILE A 379 12.75 -3.56 -1.15
CA ILE A 379 11.40 -3.90 -0.69
C ILE A 379 11.00 -5.28 -1.23
N GLY A 380 10.99 -5.46 -2.55
CA GLY A 380 10.52 -6.68 -3.21
C GLY A 380 11.20 -7.95 -2.70
N VAL A 381 12.53 -8.03 -2.69
CA VAL A 381 13.25 -9.21 -2.21
C VAL A 381 13.07 -9.41 -0.69
N SER A 382 13.12 -8.36 0.11
CA SER A 382 13.00 -8.47 1.57
C SER A 382 11.61 -8.94 1.99
N GLU A 383 10.57 -8.33 1.43
CA GLU A 383 9.20 -8.65 1.77
C GLU A 383 8.77 -10.00 1.18
N GLU A 384 8.98 -10.23 -0.12
CA GLU A 384 8.61 -11.51 -0.75
C GLU A 384 9.45 -12.65 -0.16
N GLY A 385 10.72 -12.40 0.20
CA GLY A 385 11.58 -13.37 0.86
C GLY A 385 11.03 -13.77 2.22
N SER A 386 10.59 -12.78 2.99
CA SER A 386 10.00 -13.01 4.31
C SER A 386 8.66 -13.75 4.21
N LYS A 387 7.78 -13.35 3.27
CA LYS A 387 6.50 -14.03 2.99
C LYS A 387 6.71 -15.48 2.52
N PHE A 388 7.70 -15.70 1.65
CA PHE A 388 8.08 -17.04 1.19
C PHE A 388 8.49 -17.92 2.37
N VAL A 389 9.35 -17.40 3.27
CA VAL A 389 9.74 -18.11 4.50
C VAL A 389 8.53 -18.43 5.38
N GLY A 390 7.56 -17.51 5.49
CA GLY A 390 6.30 -17.74 6.20
C GLY A 390 5.48 -18.91 5.63
N ALA A 391 5.48 -19.09 4.32
CA ALA A 391 4.78 -20.20 3.64
C ALA A 391 5.55 -21.53 3.66
N LEU A 392 6.85 -21.52 3.93
CA LEU A 392 7.69 -22.74 3.94
C LEU A 392 7.30 -23.75 5.02
N PHE A 393 6.57 -23.33 6.07
CA PHE A 393 6.03 -24.28 7.03
C PHE A 393 4.96 -25.16 6.37
N ALA A 394 4.01 -24.55 5.66
CA ALA A 394 2.92 -25.27 4.99
C ALA A 394 3.41 -26.17 3.86
N SER A 395 4.39 -25.73 3.06
CA SER A 395 4.92 -26.52 1.95
C SER A 395 5.70 -27.78 2.35
N ARG A 396 5.98 -27.95 3.64
CA ARG A 396 6.60 -29.17 4.21
C ARG A 396 5.59 -30.10 4.89
N ARG A 397 4.31 -29.74 4.86
CA ARG A 397 3.24 -30.53 5.44
C ARG A 397 2.75 -31.56 4.43
N LYS A 398 2.20 -32.67 4.92
CA LYS A 398 1.62 -33.72 4.07
C LYS A 398 0.37 -33.24 3.33
N GLU A 399 -0.26 -32.19 3.87
CA GLU A 399 -1.43 -31.54 3.28
C GLU A 399 -1.07 -30.68 2.07
N PHE A 400 0.23 -30.44 1.80
CA PHE A 400 0.69 -29.83 0.56
C PHE A 400 0.87 -30.92 -0.50
N ASP A 401 -0.22 -31.26 -1.19
CA ASP A 401 -0.29 -32.40 -2.10
C ASP A 401 -0.85 -32.08 -3.50
N GLU A 402 -1.32 -30.85 -3.74
CA GLU A 402 -1.76 -30.36 -5.05
C GLU A 402 -0.93 -29.13 -5.51
N PRO A 403 -0.74 -28.93 -6.84
CA PRO A 403 -0.06 -27.72 -7.32
C PRO A 403 -0.77 -26.40 -6.99
N VAL A 404 -2.08 -26.42 -6.74
CA VAL A 404 -2.85 -25.23 -6.38
C VAL A 404 -2.54 -24.77 -4.94
N ASP A 405 -2.17 -25.68 -4.05
CA ASP A 405 -1.80 -25.44 -2.65
C ASP A 405 -0.66 -24.43 -2.55
N GLY A 406 0.31 -24.53 -3.47
CA GLY A 406 1.39 -23.55 -3.62
C GLY A 406 0.88 -22.13 -3.77
N ILE A 407 -0.10 -21.93 -4.66
CA ILE A 407 -0.75 -20.64 -4.86
C ILE A 407 -1.51 -20.22 -3.60
N VAL A 408 -2.29 -21.14 -3.01
CA VAL A 408 -3.12 -20.86 -1.83
C VAL A 408 -2.27 -20.43 -0.64
N TYR A 409 -1.24 -21.21 -0.27
CA TYR A 409 -0.35 -20.86 0.85
C TYR A 409 0.49 -19.62 0.58
N GLY A 410 0.89 -19.38 -0.67
CA GLY A 410 1.56 -18.14 -1.06
C GLY A 410 0.68 -16.92 -0.83
N ILE A 411 -0.58 -17.00 -1.28
CA ILE A 411 -1.60 -15.97 -1.04
C ILE A 411 -1.88 -15.78 0.45
N VAL A 412 -2.04 -16.86 1.21
CA VAL A 412 -2.37 -16.80 2.63
C VAL A 412 -1.25 -16.09 3.41
N SER A 413 0.02 -16.41 3.12
CA SER A 413 1.16 -15.72 3.72
C SER A 413 1.16 -14.23 3.36
N SER A 414 0.98 -13.90 2.07
CA SER A 414 0.91 -12.51 1.62
C SER A 414 -0.26 -11.71 2.19
N LEU A 415 -1.43 -12.32 2.38
CA LEU A 415 -2.60 -11.67 2.98
C LEU A 415 -2.40 -11.38 4.47
N GLY A 416 -1.67 -12.26 5.17
CA GLY A 416 -1.22 -12.04 6.54
C GLY A 416 -0.27 -10.84 6.65
N PHE A 417 0.72 -10.79 5.76
CA PHE A 417 1.65 -9.66 5.65
C PHE A 417 0.89 -8.36 5.35
N ALA A 418 0.03 -8.38 4.34
CA ALA A 418 -0.78 -7.24 3.95
C ALA A 418 -1.68 -6.77 5.09
N ALA A 419 -2.27 -7.67 5.88
CA ALA A 419 -3.07 -7.29 7.05
C ALA A 419 -2.23 -6.51 8.08
N ALA A 420 -1.03 -7.01 8.39
CA ALA A 420 -0.10 -6.37 9.33
C ALA A 420 0.36 -4.99 8.85
N GLU A 421 0.74 -4.86 7.59
CA GLU A 421 1.16 -3.60 6.99
C GLU A 421 0.01 -2.57 6.93
N ASN A 422 -1.20 -3.02 6.58
CA ASN A 422 -2.38 -2.15 6.51
C ASN A 422 -2.80 -1.58 7.87
N ILE A 423 -2.49 -2.26 8.98
CA ILE A 423 -2.68 -1.68 10.33
C ILE A 423 -1.85 -0.40 10.47
N GLN A 424 -0.60 -0.40 10.02
CA GLN A 424 0.28 0.77 10.08
C GLN A 424 -0.23 1.89 9.17
N TYR A 425 -0.62 1.58 7.93
CA TYR A 425 -1.19 2.58 7.01
C TYR A 425 -2.46 3.21 7.56
N PHE A 426 -3.37 2.41 8.13
CA PHE A 426 -4.63 2.92 8.68
C PHE A 426 -4.45 3.68 9.99
N ALA A 427 -3.48 3.28 10.81
CA ALA A 427 -3.07 4.06 11.98
C ALA A 427 -2.46 5.40 11.58
N ALA A 428 -1.55 5.43 10.60
CA ALA A 428 -0.93 6.68 10.13
C ALA A 428 -1.90 7.59 9.38
N GLY A 429 -2.85 7.02 8.63
CA GLY A 429 -3.78 7.73 7.76
C GLY A 429 -5.21 7.90 8.32
N ARG A 430 -5.44 7.57 9.60
CA ARG A 430 -6.74 7.71 10.30
C ARG A 430 -7.95 7.13 9.56
N LEU A 431 -7.79 5.96 8.92
CA LEU A 431 -8.88 5.25 8.20
C LEU A 431 -9.69 6.08 7.17
N THR A 432 -9.07 7.04 6.49
CA THR A 432 -9.78 7.80 5.45
C THR A 432 -10.35 6.87 4.36
N ALA A 433 -11.55 7.17 3.84
CA ALA A 433 -12.21 6.31 2.86
C ALA A 433 -11.37 6.03 1.60
N PRO A 434 -10.73 7.03 0.95
CA PRO A 434 -9.86 6.79 -0.20
C PRO A 434 -8.68 5.87 0.12
N LEU A 435 -8.08 6.00 1.32
CA LEU A 435 -7.01 5.13 1.76
C LEU A 435 -7.49 3.68 1.90
N VAL A 436 -8.60 3.47 2.61
CA VAL A 436 -9.18 2.12 2.81
C VAL A 436 -9.51 1.47 1.47
N VAL A 437 -10.15 2.20 0.56
CA VAL A 437 -10.53 1.67 -0.76
C VAL A 437 -9.31 1.40 -1.64
N ALA A 438 -8.36 2.33 -1.70
CA ALA A 438 -7.12 2.13 -2.46
C ALA A 438 -6.38 0.89 -1.96
N ARG A 439 -6.22 0.73 -0.65
CA ARG A 439 -5.54 -0.44 -0.08
C ARG A 439 -6.32 -1.74 -0.33
N CYS A 440 -7.65 -1.73 -0.19
CA CYS A 440 -8.53 -2.89 -0.41
C CYS A 440 -8.47 -3.45 -1.83
N PHE A 441 -8.41 -2.60 -2.86
CA PHE A 441 -8.51 -3.02 -4.26
C PHE A 441 -7.22 -2.91 -5.06
N MET A 442 -6.19 -2.23 -4.53
CA MET A 442 -4.88 -2.15 -5.15
C MET A 442 -3.85 -2.95 -4.38
N SER A 443 -3.50 -2.52 -3.17
CA SER A 443 -2.38 -3.12 -2.43
C SER A 443 -2.66 -4.56 -1.98
N ILE A 444 -3.79 -4.85 -1.34
CA ILE A 444 -4.08 -6.21 -0.86
C ILE A 444 -4.06 -7.24 -2.02
N PRO A 445 -4.72 -6.97 -3.17
CA PRO A 445 -4.60 -7.83 -4.35
C PRO A 445 -3.18 -7.92 -4.90
N ALA A 446 -2.41 -6.82 -4.92
CA ALA A 446 -1.03 -6.85 -5.38
C ALA A 446 -0.17 -7.81 -4.54
N HIS A 447 -0.22 -7.73 -3.20
CA HIS A 447 0.48 -8.68 -2.31
C HIS A 447 0.07 -10.13 -2.58
N MET A 448 -1.24 -10.36 -2.73
CA MET A 448 -1.80 -11.67 -3.05
C MET A 448 -1.22 -12.20 -4.37
N PHE A 449 -1.16 -11.38 -5.42
CA PHE A 449 -0.63 -11.78 -6.71
C PHE A 449 0.88 -12.02 -6.69
N PHE A 450 1.66 -11.22 -5.96
CA PHE A 450 3.12 -11.45 -5.81
C PHE A 450 3.38 -12.78 -5.10
N GLY A 451 2.64 -13.03 -4.00
CA GLY A 451 2.64 -14.31 -3.28
C GLY A 451 2.30 -15.51 -4.18
N ALA A 452 1.29 -15.34 -5.03
CA ALA A 452 0.85 -16.36 -5.97
C ALA A 452 1.92 -16.74 -7.01
N ILE A 453 2.81 -15.83 -7.43
CA ILE A 453 3.84 -16.12 -8.44
C ILE A 453 4.83 -17.17 -7.93
N TRP A 454 5.48 -16.92 -6.79
CA TRP A 454 6.43 -17.89 -6.23
C TRP A 454 5.69 -19.09 -5.64
N GLY A 455 4.46 -18.90 -5.15
CA GLY A 455 3.59 -19.98 -4.68
C GLY A 455 3.24 -20.97 -5.78
N TYR A 456 2.89 -20.47 -6.96
CA TYR A 456 2.67 -21.30 -8.15
C TYR A 456 3.89 -22.16 -8.48
N ALA A 457 5.09 -21.60 -8.45
CA ALA A 457 6.31 -22.35 -8.70
C ALA A 457 6.59 -23.43 -7.64
N LEU A 458 6.24 -23.14 -6.38
CA LEU A 458 6.36 -24.09 -5.27
C LEU A 458 5.42 -25.28 -5.46
N GLY A 459 4.16 -25.03 -5.84
CA GLY A 459 3.16 -26.07 -6.09
C GLY A 459 3.46 -26.89 -7.35
N ILE A 460 3.82 -26.25 -8.46
CA ILE A 460 4.15 -26.97 -9.71
C ILE A 460 5.37 -27.87 -9.56
N ARG A 461 6.27 -27.59 -8.60
CA ARG A 461 7.41 -28.47 -8.31
C ARG A 461 7.00 -29.89 -7.89
N LEU A 462 5.77 -30.08 -7.42
CA LEU A 462 5.19 -31.40 -7.15
C LEU A 462 5.12 -32.25 -8.42
N VAL A 463 4.85 -31.63 -9.58
CA VAL A 463 4.69 -32.32 -10.88
C VAL A 463 5.89 -32.15 -11.81
N ASP A 464 6.61 -31.04 -11.71
CA ASP A 464 7.80 -30.75 -12.51
C ASP A 464 8.94 -30.24 -11.62
N ARG A 465 9.87 -31.14 -11.30
CA ARG A 465 11.03 -30.82 -10.45
C ARG A 465 12.03 -29.87 -11.10
N GLN A 466 11.94 -29.60 -12.40
CA GLN A 466 12.84 -28.68 -13.11
C GLN A 466 12.45 -27.21 -12.91
N VAL A 467 11.24 -26.94 -12.40
CA VAL A 467 10.79 -25.57 -12.11
C VAL A 467 11.71 -24.88 -11.10
N ARG A 468 12.22 -23.72 -11.52
CA ARG A 468 13.14 -22.89 -10.72
C ARG A 468 12.35 -21.89 -9.89
N VAL A 469 12.04 -22.26 -8.64
CA VAL A 469 11.34 -21.39 -7.68
C VAL A 469 12.01 -20.01 -7.55
N LEU A 470 13.35 -19.96 -7.56
CA LEU A 470 14.11 -18.70 -7.52
C LEU A 470 13.76 -17.75 -8.67
N ALA A 471 13.50 -18.24 -9.88
CA ALA A 471 13.15 -17.38 -11.01
C ALA A 471 11.79 -16.70 -10.79
N PHE A 472 10.80 -17.47 -10.31
CA PHE A 472 9.47 -16.93 -9.98
C PHE A 472 9.50 -16.00 -8.78
N PHE A 473 10.34 -16.30 -7.78
CA PHE A 473 10.63 -15.40 -6.69
C PHE A 473 11.17 -14.04 -7.17
N LEU A 474 12.15 -14.04 -8.07
CA LEU A 474 12.69 -12.79 -8.63
C LEU A 474 11.65 -12.04 -9.48
N VAL A 475 10.77 -12.75 -10.20
CA VAL A 475 9.63 -12.13 -10.90
C VAL A 475 8.65 -11.49 -9.91
N ALA A 476 8.35 -12.14 -8.79
CA ALA A 476 7.51 -11.56 -7.75
C ALA A 476 8.13 -10.32 -7.12
N ALA A 477 9.42 -10.37 -6.77
CA ALA A 477 10.15 -9.22 -6.24
C ALA A 477 10.19 -8.05 -7.24
N LEU A 478 10.38 -8.33 -8.53
CA LEU A 478 10.34 -7.31 -9.59
C LEU A 478 8.94 -6.71 -9.77
N ALA A 479 7.89 -7.55 -9.78
CA ALA A 479 6.52 -7.07 -9.89
C ALA A 479 6.14 -6.19 -8.69
N HIS A 480 6.58 -6.56 -7.50
CA HIS A 480 6.44 -5.75 -6.29
C HIS A 480 7.19 -4.42 -6.42
N GLY A 481 8.47 -4.47 -6.78
CA GLY A 481 9.27 -3.25 -6.94
C GLY A 481 8.74 -2.30 -8.01
N LEU A 482 8.20 -2.83 -9.12
CA LEU A 482 7.51 -2.05 -10.15
C LEU A 482 6.25 -1.37 -9.60
N PHE A 483 5.46 -2.08 -8.81
CA PHE A 483 4.24 -1.55 -8.22
C PHE A 483 4.54 -0.33 -7.32
N ASP A 484 5.52 -0.45 -6.43
CA ASP A 484 5.90 0.65 -5.53
C ASP A 484 6.56 1.81 -6.27
N ALA A 485 7.44 1.53 -7.23
CA ALA A 485 8.05 2.55 -8.08
C ALA A 485 6.99 3.34 -8.85
N PHE A 486 5.97 2.68 -9.41
CA PHE A 486 4.88 3.35 -10.11
C PHE A 486 3.97 4.17 -9.18
N LEU A 487 3.78 3.75 -7.94
CA LEU A 487 3.00 4.50 -6.95
C LEU A 487 3.74 5.73 -6.42
N LEU A 488 5.07 5.67 -6.31
CA LEU A 488 5.88 6.74 -5.71
C LEU A 488 6.59 7.64 -6.74
N THR A 489 6.37 7.42 -8.03
CA THR A 489 6.75 8.35 -9.10
C THR A 489 5.54 9.14 -9.58
N ASP A 490 5.69 10.47 -9.71
CA ASP A 490 4.60 11.37 -10.08
C ASP A 490 4.13 11.04 -11.51
N GLY A 491 2.81 10.92 -11.68
CA GLY A 491 2.18 10.64 -12.98
C GLY A 491 2.17 9.18 -13.42
N THR A 492 2.81 8.25 -12.70
CA THR A 492 2.87 6.82 -13.09
C THR A 492 1.85 5.93 -12.40
N GLY A 493 1.00 6.44 -11.50
CA GLY A 493 0.03 5.62 -10.76
C GLY A 493 -0.91 4.79 -11.64
N GLY A 494 -1.22 5.24 -12.86
CA GLY A 494 -1.97 4.45 -13.84
C GLY A 494 -1.26 3.16 -14.28
N LEU A 495 0.07 3.14 -14.29
CA LEU A 495 0.87 1.95 -14.58
C LEU A 495 0.77 0.91 -13.45
N ALA A 496 0.65 1.34 -12.19
CA ALA A 496 0.39 0.42 -11.07
C ALA A 496 -0.98 -0.27 -11.22
N ILE A 497 -2.00 0.45 -11.68
CA ILE A 497 -3.32 -0.10 -12.00
C ILE A 497 -3.21 -1.13 -13.14
N ALA A 498 -2.55 -0.75 -14.23
CA ALA A 498 -2.34 -1.65 -15.37
C ALA A 498 -1.56 -2.91 -14.97
N LEU A 499 -0.52 -2.77 -14.15
CA LEU A 499 0.25 -3.88 -13.60
C LEU A 499 -0.65 -4.80 -12.77
N ASN A 500 -1.47 -4.26 -11.85
CA ASN A 500 -2.37 -5.06 -11.02
C ASN A 500 -3.41 -5.83 -11.87
N MET A 501 -3.94 -5.22 -12.93
CA MET A 501 -4.84 -5.90 -13.88
C MET A 501 -4.11 -7.02 -14.67
N GLY A 502 -2.87 -6.78 -15.09
CA GLY A 502 -2.02 -7.79 -15.71
C GLY A 502 -1.73 -8.96 -14.77
N MET A 503 -1.45 -8.66 -13.51
CA MET A 503 -1.22 -9.61 -12.44
C MET A 503 -2.46 -10.45 -12.13
N ALA A 504 -3.66 -9.86 -12.14
CA ALA A 504 -4.91 -10.60 -12.03
C ALA A 504 -5.08 -11.61 -13.17
N SER A 505 -4.75 -11.22 -14.40
CA SER A 505 -4.81 -12.11 -15.57
C SER A 505 -3.79 -13.25 -15.46
N LEU A 506 -2.57 -12.95 -15.01
CA LEU A 506 -1.52 -13.92 -14.75
C LEU A 506 -1.94 -14.90 -13.64
N PHE A 507 -2.54 -14.41 -12.56
CA PHE A 507 -3.07 -15.22 -11.47
C PHE A 507 -4.11 -16.23 -11.97
N ILE A 508 -5.08 -15.79 -12.77
CA ILE A 508 -6.08 -16.70 -13.35
C ILE A 508 -5.41 -17.75 -14.23
N MET A 509 -4.41 -17.38 -15.04
CA MET A 509 -3.65 -18.34 -15.83
C MET A 509 -2.93 -19.38 -14.95
N MET A 510 -2.26 -18.94 -13.88
CA MET A 510 -1.55 -19.83 -12.94
C MET A 510 -2.52 -20.79 -12.23
N VAL A 511 -3.64 -20.28 -11.70
CA VAL A 511 -4.68 -21.10 -11.06
C VAL A 511 -5.24 -22.12 -12.04
N ARG A 512 -5.62 -21.69 -13.25
CA ARG A 512 -6.12 -22.61 -14.29
C ARG A 512 -5.13 -23.72 -14.60
N ARG A 513 -3.84 -23.40 -14.71
CA ARG A 513 -2.79 -24.38 -14.99
C ARG A 513 -2.56 -25.32 -13.82
N ALA A 514 -2.57 -24.82 -12.59
CA ALA A 514 -2.45 -25.63 -11.39
C ALA A 514 -3.63 -26.61 -11.23
N LEU A 515 -4.86 -26.13 -11.45
CA LEU A 515 -6.10 -26.93 -11.34
C LEU A 515 -6.29 -28.02 -12.42
N ARG A 516 -5.38 -28.10 -13.40
CA ARG A 516 -5.29 -29.26 -14.32
C ARG A 516 -4.76 -30.51 -13.62
N HIS A 517 -4.19 -30.32 -12.44
CA HIS A 517 -3.71 -31.35 -11.55
C HIS A 517 -4.60 -31.36 -10.30
N GLY A 518 -4.77 -32.53 -9.72
CA GLY A 518 -5.28 -32.67 -8.36
C GLY A 518 -4.19 -33.21 -7.44
N VAL A 519 -4.59 -33.93 -6.40
CA VAL A 519 -3.70 -34.67 -5.50
C VAL A 519 -2.67 -35.49 -6.27
N ILE A 520 -1.40 -35.24 -5.95
CA ILE A 520 -0.26 -35.87 -6.60
C ILE A 520 0.08 -37.19 -5.89
N ASP A 521 0.06 -38.29 -6.65
CA ASP A 521 0.44 -39.63 -6.20
C ASP A 521 1.40 -40.28 -7.23
N GLU A 522 1.93 -41.46 -6.90
CA GLU A 522 2.87 -42.16 -7.79
C GLU A 522 2.28 -42.48 -9.17
N ALA A 523 0.96 -42.65 -9.28
CA ALA A 523 0.31 -42.97 -10.54
C ALA A 523 0.15 -41.72 -11.41
N SER A 524 -0.24 -40.59 -10.82
CA SER A 524 -0.41 -39.33 -11.54
C SER A 524 0.93 -38.73 -12.01
N LEU A 525 2.04 -39.00 -11.29
CA LEU A 525 3.39 -38.60 -11.71
C LEU A 525 3.94 -39.35 -12.93
N LYS A 526 3.42 -40.55 -13.23
CA LYS A 526 3.84 -41.33 -14.40
C LYS A 526 3.22 -40.82 -15.70
N VAL A 527 2.14 -40.05 -15.62
CA VAL A 527 1.44 -39.50 -16.78
C VAL A 527 2.31 -38.44 -17.45
N LYS A 528 2.61 -38.64 -18.73
CA LYS A 528 3.37 -37.65 -19.50
C LYS A 528 2.45 -36.50 -19.94
N SER A 529 3.00 -35.29 -20.04
CA SER A 529 2.22 -34.09 -20.37
C SER A 529 1.59 -34.09 -21.76
N ASP A 530 2.18 -34.82 -22.71
CA ASP A 530 1.71 -34.98 -24.10
C ASP A 530 0.52 -35.95 -24.22
N GLU A 531 0.33 -36.82 -23.22
CA GLU A 531 -0.79 -37.75 -23.15
C GLU A 531 -2.08 -37.11 -22.58
N ARG A 532 -2.01 -35.84 -22.17
CA ARG A 532 -3.13 -35.13 -21.54
C ARG A 532 -3.90 -34.30 -22.55
N SER A 533 -5.14 -34.72 -22.84
CA SER A 533 -6.09 -33.93 -23.62
C SER A 533 -6.82 -32.93 -22.72
N LEU A 534 -6.93 -31.68 -23.19
CA LEU A 534 -7.51 -30.57 -22.43
C LEU A 534 -8.79 -30.07 -23.11
N TYR A 535 -9.91 -30.13 -22.39
CA TYR A 535 -11.20 -29.63 -22.85
C TYR A 535 -11.58 -28.41 -22.03
N ARG A 536 -11.62 -27.24 -22.67
CA ARG A 536 -12.00 -26.00 -21.98
C ARG A 536 -13.50 -26.01 -21.71
N VAL A 537 -13.86 -25.74 -20.47
CA VAL A 537 -15.23 -25.52 -20.01
C VAL A 537 -15.32 -24.19 -19.27
N GLY A 538 -16.52 -23.68 -19.04
CA GLY A 538 -16.83 -22.41 -18.41
C GLY A 538 -17.68 -21.50 -19.31
N ARG A 539 -17.89 -20.26 -18.87
CA ARG A 539 -18.64 -19.24 -19.63
C ARG A 539 -17.75 -18.02 -19.85
N PRO A 540 -16.88 -18.00 -20.88
CA PRO A 540 -15.89 -16.93 -21.06
C PRO A 540 -16.52 -15.54 -21.18
N GLY A 541 -17.68 -15.42 -21.84
CA GLY A 541 -18.42 -14.15 -21.92
C GLY A 541 -18.91 -13.67 -20.54
N LEU A 542 -19.51 -14.56 -19.74
CA LEU A 542 -19.95 -14.22 -18.39
C LEU A 542 -18.76 -13.89 -17.47
N PHE A 543 -17.64 -14.59 -17.64
CA PHE A 543 -16.40 -14.32 -16.93
C PHE A 543 -15.85 -12.94 -17.27
N ALA A 544 -15.82 -12.57 -18.56
CA ALA A 544 -15.39 -11.25 -19.00
C ALA A 544 -16.31 -10.15 -18.44
N ILE A 545 -17.63 -10.32 -18.54
CA ILE A 545 -18.62 -9.38 -17.99
C ILE A 545 -18.45 -9.23 -16.47
N SER A 546 -18.34 -10.34 -15.74
CA SER A 546 -18.18 -10.33 -14.29
C SER A 546 -16.86 -9.70 -13.87
N SER A 547 -15.79 -9.95 -14.63
CA SER A 547 -14.46 -9.36 -14.38
C SER A 547 -14.47 -7.85 -14.61
N VAL A 548 -15.07 -7.38 -15.71
CA VAL A 548 -15.22 -5.94 -15.98
C VAL A 548 -16.09 -5.29 -14.92
N ALA A 549 -17.23 -5.90 -14.56
CA ALA A 549 -18.10 -5.41 -13.50
C ALA A 549 -17.37 -5.30 -12.16
N LEU A 550 -16.55 -6.30 -11.80
CA LEU A 550 -15.75 -6.28 -10.56
C LEU A 550 -14.85 -5.04 -10.49
N HIS A 551 -14.11 -4.74 -11.57
CA HIS A 551 -13.21 -3.58 -11.60
C HIS A 551 -13.97 -2.25 -11.62
N LEU A 552 -15.06 -2.15 -12.40
CA LEU A 552 -15.87 -0.94 -12.45
C LEU A 552 -16.55 -0.65 -11.11
N LEU A 553 -17.03 -1.67 -10.40
CA LEU A 553 -17.63 -1.52 -9.07
C LEU A 553 -16.59 -1.14 -8.02
N ALA A 554 -15.39 -1.74 -8.06
CA ALA A 554 -14.29 -1.35 -7.19
C ALA A 554 -13.88 0.13 -7.40
N PHE A 555 -13.74 0.55 -8.67
CA PHE A 555 -13.49 1.95 -9.01
C PHE A 555 -14.65 2.86 -8.60
N GLY A 556 -15.88 2.43 -8.79
CA GLY A 556 -17.06 3.15 -8.35
C GLY A 556 -17.10 3.37 -6.84
N ILE A 557 -16.75 2.36 -6.03
CA ILE A 557 -16.65 2.49 -4.56
C ILE A 557 -15.59 3.52 -4.19
N PHE A 558 -14.46 3.57 -4.91
CA PHE A 558 -13.42 4.57 -4.71
C PHE A 558 -13.94 5.99 -4.99
N VAL A 559 -14.59 6.20 -6.13
CA VAL A 559 -15.18 7.50 -6.50
C VAL A 559 -16.28 7.88 -5.51
N LEU A 560 -17.12 6.94 -5.07
CA LEU A 560 -18.15 7.20 -4.08
C LEU A 560 -17.53 7.61 -2.74
N GLY A 561 -16.51 6.89 -2.25
CA GLY A 561 -15.80 7.23 -1.02
C GLY A 561 -15.11 8.59 -1.08
N ALA A 562 -14.42 8.90 -2.19
CA ALA A 562 -13.75 10.17 -2.40
C ALA A 562 -14.75 11.34 -2.50
N SER A 563 -15.79 11.19 -3.32
CA SER A 563 -16.84 12.21 -3.46
C SER A 563 -17.57 12.45 -2.14
N TYR A 564 -17.82 11.41 -1.35
CA TYR A 564 -18.42 11.54 -0.04
C TYR A 564 -17.55 12.31 0.94
N GLN A 565 -16.25 12.00 0.97
CA GLN A 565 -15.29 12.72 1.79
C GLN A 565 -15.20 14.19 1.39
N MET A 566 -15.35 14.51 0.10
CA MET A 566 -15.37 15.88 -0.42
C MET A 566 -16.69 16.60 -0.08
N ALA A 567 -17.85 15.95 -0.20
CA ALA A 567 -19.17 16.57 -0.06
C ALA A 567 -19.59 16.95 1.38
N ARG A 568 -18.70 16.81 2.38
CA ARG A 568 -18.92 17.22 3.79
C ARG A 568 -20.12 16.58 4.51
N HIS A 569 -20.79 15.59 3.92
CA HIS A 569 -21.97 14.98 4.55
C HIS A 569 -21.58 13.98 5.64
N ARG A 570 -22.34 13.95 6.75
CA ARG A 570 -22.31 12.83 7.70
C ARG A 570 -23.00 11.63 7.07
N PRO A 571 -22.41 10.40 7.12
CA PRO A 571 -22.96 9.19 6.49
C PRO A 571 -24.47 9.06 6.67
N GLY A 572 -25.23 9.50 5.67
CA GLY A 572 -26.68 9.44 5.68
C GLY A 572 -27.17 8.07 5.24
N LEU A 573 -28.44 7.75 5.49
CA LEU A 573 -29.06 6.50 5.04
C LEU A 573 -28.88 6.25 3.54
N GLY A 574 -28.91 7.30 2.71
CA GLY A 574 -28.66 7.20 1.27
C GLY A 574 -27.23 6.76 0.92
N PHE A 575 -26.22 7.31 1.59
CA PHE A 575 -24.82 6.90 1.39
C PHE A 575 -24.59 5.46 1.85
N VAL A 576 -25.13 5.10 3.02
CA VAL A 576 -25.04 3.74 3.56
C VAL A 576 -25.73 2.76 2.61
N GLY A 577 -26.93 3.09 2.13
CA GLY A 577 -27.68 2.30 1.16
C GLY A 577 -26.93 2.12 -0.16
N ALA A 578 -26.42 3.20 -0.74
CA ALA A 578 -25.65 3.17 -1.99
C ALA A 578 -24.36 2.35 -1.84
N SER A 579 -23.58 2.61 -0.78
CA SER A 579 -22.33 1.89 -0.51
C SER A 579 -22.59 0.39 -0.27
N SER A 580 -23.63 0.05 0.49
CA SER A 580 -24.03 -1.34 0.73
C SER A 580 -24.43 -2.05 -0.55
N LEU A 581 -25.21 -1.38 -1.42
CA LEU A 581 -25.58 -1.91 -2.72
C LEU A 581 -24.35 -2.13 -3.61
N MET A 582 -23.41 -1.19 -3.64
CA MET A 582 -22.18 -1.33 -4.43
C MET A 582 -21.31 -2.49 -3.93
N VAL A 583 -21.16 -2.66 -2.62
CA VAL A 583 -20.44 -3.80 -2.04
C VAL A 583 -21.16 -5.12 -2.34
N LEU A 584 -22.49 -5.15 -2.30
CA LEU A 584 -23.27 -6.33 -2.69
C LEU A 584 -23.07 -6.67 -4.17
N LEU A 585 -23.18 -5.68 -5.06
CA LEU A 585 -22.95 -5.87 -6.50
C LEU A 585 -21.52 -6.32 -6.78
N LEU A 586 -20.55 -5.79 -6.04
CA LEU A 586 -19.15 -6.21 -6.13
C LEU A 586 -19.00 -7.68 -5.73
N ALA A 587 -19.65 -8.11 -4.65
CA ALA A 587 -19.67 -9.51 -4.24
C ALA A 587 -20.34 -10.42 -5.28
N VAL A 588 -21.42 -9.95 -5.93
CA VAL A 588 -22.06 -10.67 -7.06
C VAL A 588 -21.11 -10.77 -8.25
N ALA A 589 -20.40 -9.70 -8.60
CA ALA A 589 -19.40 -9.72 -9.67
C ALA A 589 -18.24 -10.68 -9.35
N ALA A 590 -17.71 -10.65 -8.12
CA ALA A 590 -16.68 -11.57 -7.66
C ALA A 590 -17.16 -13.03 -7.71
N TYR A 591 -18.39 -13.30 -7.25
CA TYR A 591 -19.02 -14.61 -7.39
C TYR A 591 -19.08 -15.01 -8.86
N GLY A 592 -19.54 -14.10 -9.74
CA GLY A 592 -19.62 -14.31 -11.18
C GLY A 592 -18.28 -14.72 -11.78
N VAL A 593 -17.18 -14.03 -11.42
CA VAL A 593 -15.81 -14.37 -11.84
C VAL A 593 -15.49 -15.82 -11.44
N SER A 594 -15.65 -16.16 -10.17
CA SER A 594 -15.32 -17.50 -9.66
C SER A 594 -16.20 -18.63 -10.21
N ALA A 595 -17.45 -18.33 -10.57
CA ALA A 595 -18.44 -19.30 -11.02
C ALA A 595 -18.42 -19.50 -12.54
N SER A 596 -17.88 -18.55 -13.30
CA SER A 596 -17.85 -18.60 -14.76
C SER A 596 -16.45 -18.77 -15.35
N MET A 597 -15.41 -18.77 -14.50
CA MET A 597 -14.01 -18.92 -14.87
C MET A 597 -13.81 -20.08 -15.85
N PRO A 598 -13.22 -19.82 -17.03
CA PRO A 598 -12.83 -20.89 -17.93
C PRO A 598 -11.81 -21.81 -17.27
N LEU A 599 -12.14 -23.09 -17.16
CA LEU A 599 -11.29 -24.12 -16.58
C LEU A 599 -11.03 -25.19 -17.65
N ASP A 600 -9.96 -25.94 -17.47
CA ASP A 600 -9.62 -27.02 -18.39
C ASP A 600 -9.94 -28.36 -17.69
N VAL A 601 -10.76 -29.20 -18.33
CA VAL A 601 -10.92 -30.61 -17.97
C VAL A 601 -9.75 -31.36 -18.59
N ALA A 602 -8.93 -31.99 -17.76
CA ALA A 602 -7.84 -32.84 -18.20
C ALA A 602 -8.28 -34.30 -18.24
N VAL A 603 -8.09 -34.95 -19.38
CA VAL A 603 -8.32 -36.39 -19.56
C VAL A 603 -6.99 -37.02 -19.98
N ASP A 604 -6.53 -38.01 -19.22
CA ASP A 604 -5.22 -38.63 -19.43
C ASP A 604 -5.21 -40.12 -19.01
N ALA A 605 -4.03 -40.74 -18.98
CA ALA A 605 -3.88 -42.15 -18.61
C ALA A 605 -4.26 -42.45 -17.14
N TYR A 606 -4.19 -41.47 -16.24
CA TYR A 606 -4.64 -41.62 -14.86
C TYR A 606 -6.15 -41.60 -14.78
N GLY A 607 -6.80 -40.62 -15.42
CA GLY A 607 -8.24 -40.43 -15.32
C GLY A 607 -8.74 -39.08 -15.83
N VAL A 608 -9.72 -38.54 -15.11
CA VAL A 608 -10.28 -37.20 -15.37
C VAL A 608 -9.95 -36.28 -14.22
N THR A 609 -9.36 -35.12 -14.50
CA THR A 609 -9.12 -34.05 -13.52
C THR A 609 -9.89 -32.80 -13.90
N PHE A 610 -10.68 -32.26 -12.97
CA PHE A 610 -11.40 -31.01 -13.17
C PHE A 610 -11.44 -30.19 -11.89
N ALA A 611 -10.99 -28.94 -11.97
CA ALA A 611 -10.98 -28.00 -10.84
C ALA A 611 -10.28 -28.58 -9.60
N GLY A 612 -9.13 -29.24 -9.78
CA GLY A 612 -8.41 -29.94 -8.71
C GLY A 612 -8.94 -31.33 -8.39
N ALA A 613 -10.18 -31.67 -8.74
CA ALA A 613 -10.72 -33.00 -8.47
C ALA A 613 -10.20 -34.03 -9.47
N ALA A 614 -9.15 -34.77 -9.09
CA ALA A 614 -8.59 -35.88 -9.88
C ALA A 614 -9.30 -37.21 -9.56
N ARG A 615 -9.92 -37.84 -10.57
CA ARG A 615 -10.58 -39.15 -10.46
C ARG A 615 -9.91 -40.16 -11.37
N ALA A 616 -9.27 -41.16 -10.77
CA ALA A 616 -8.69 -42.28 -11.50
C ALA A 616 -9.78 -43.07 -12.27
N TRP A 617 -9.45 -43.61 -13.44
CA TRP A 617 -10.39 -44.41 -14.26
C TRP A 617 -11.10 -45.51 -13.48
N ARG A 618 -10.39 -46.18 -12.56
CA ARG A 618 -10.94 -47.25 -11.71
C ARG A 618 -12.09 -46.80 -10.79
N ARG A 619 -12.17 -45.50 -10.47
CA ARG A 619 -13.18 -44.91 -9.58
C ARG A 619 -14.35 -44.27 -10.35
N ILE A 620 -14.31 -44.30 -11.67
CA ILE A 620 -15.38 -43.76 -12.54
C ILE A 620 -16.28 -44.93 -12.95
N ARG A 621 -17.56 -44.85 -12.60
CA ARG A 621 -18.58 -45.85 -12.90
C ARG A 621 -19.19 -45.65 -14.30
N GLY A 622 -19.23 -44.41 -14.77
CA GLY A 622 -19.79 -44.04 -16.06
C GLY A 622 -19.97 -42.54 -16.19
N PHE A 623 -20.66 -42.10 -17.25
CA PHE A 623 -21.01 -40.69 -17.44
C PHE A 623 -22.33 -40.53 -18.17
N SER A 624 -23.00 -39.40 -17.98
CA SER A 624 -24.17 -38.99 -18.75
C SER A 624 -23.95 -37.65 -19.41
N VAL A 625 -24.34 -37.55 -20.68
CA VAL A 625 -24.21 -36.32 -21.47
C VAL A 625 -25.52 -35.54 -21.39
N HIS A 626 -25.42 -34.28 -20.99
CA HIS A 626 -26.55 -33.35 -20.92
C HIS A 626 -26.25 -32.11 -21.77
N PRO A 627 -27.29 -31.34 -22.17
CA PRO A 627 -27.07 -30.04 -22.79
C PRO A 627 -26.16 -29.16 -21.93
N GLY A 628 -25.03 -28.76 -22.50
CA GLY A 628 -24.04 -27.89 -21.88
C GLY A 628 -23.21 -28.48 -20.73
N HIS A 629 -23.31 -29.77 -20.37
CA HIS A 629 -22.40 -30.39 -19.39
C HIS A 629 -22.35 -31.92 -19.48
N VAL A 630 -21.28 -32.53 -18.99
CA VAL A 630 -21.19 -33.98 -18.72
C VAL A 630 -21.27 -34.21 -17.21
N LEU A 631 -22.04 -35.21 -16.78
CA LEU A 631 -22.03 -35.68 -15.39
C LEU A 631 -21.21 -36.97 -15.33
N LEU A 632 -20.10 -36.94 -14.60
CA LEU A 632 -19.23 -38.08 -14.39
C LEU A 632 -19.65 -38.77 -13.10
N ASP A 633 -20.12 -40.02 -13.18
CA ASP A 633 -20.48 -40.80 -12.00
C ASP A 633 -19.23 -41.47 -11.41
N CYS A 634 -18.86 -41.06 -10.20
CA CYS A 634 -17.67 -41.56 -9.49
C CYS A 634 -18.07 -42.17 -8.15
N GLU A 635 -17.25 -43.08 -7.63
CA GLU A 635 -17.42 -43.67 -6.29
C GLU A 635 -17.53 -42.61 -5.19
N ASP A 636 -16.72 -41.55 -5.29
CA ASP A 636 -16.65 -40.43 -4.33
C ASP A 636 -17.75 -39.37 -4.54
N GLY A 637 -18.73 -39.64 -5.42
CA GLY A 637 -19.82 -38.74 -5.79
C GLY A 637 -19.68 -38.13 -7.20
N PRO A 638 -20.80 -37.68 -7.80
CA PRO A 638 -20.80 -37.25 -9.19
C PRO A 638 -20.08 -35.90 -9.37
N ILE A 639 -19.32 -35.78 -10.46
CA ILE A 639 -18.64 -34.53 -10.85
C ILE A 639 -19.31 -33.97 -12.11
N ARG A 640 -19.66 -32.68 -12.05
CA ARG A 640 -20.19 -31.95 -13.20
C ARG A 640 -19.05 -31.30 -13.99
N LEU A 641 -18.82 -31.76 -15.22
CA LEU A 641 -17.87 -31.21 -16.17
C LEU A 641 -18.60 -30.22 -17.09
N GLY A 642 -18.45 -28.92 -16.81
CA GLY A 642 -19.17 -27.85 -17.50
C GLY A 642 -19.42 -26.64 -16.61
N PRO A 643 -20.15 -25.63 -17.09
CA PRO A 643 -20.89 -25.58 -18.37
C PRO A 643 -19.97 -25.39 -19.60
N ALA A 644 -20.32 -25.87 -20.80
CA ALA A 644 -19.60 -25.59 -22.06
C ALA A 644 -20.54 -25.58 -23.28
N SER A 645 -20.02 -25.26 -24.49
CA SER A 645 -20.81 -25.37 -25.73
C SER A 645 -21.13 -26.84 -26.05
N ASN A 646 -22.23 -27.10 -26.75
CA ASN A 646 -22.59 -28.48 -27.13
C ASN A 646 -21.49 -29.17 -27.95
N GLU A 647 -20.76 -28.41 -28.78
CA GLU A 647 -19.60 -28.90 -29.52
C GLU A 647 -18.46 -29.36 -28.59
N GLN A 648 -18.12 -28.54 -27.58
CA GLN A 648 -17.10 -28.92 -26.58
C GLN A 648 -17.54 -30.09 -25.71
N ILE A 649 -18.83 -30.15 -25.36
CA ILE A 649 -19.40 -31.28 -24.62
C ILE A 649 -19.36 -32.56 -25.45
N ALA A 650 -19.66 -32.48 -26.76
CA ALA A 650 -19.55 -33.63 -27.66
C ALA A 650 -18.09 -34.11 -27.79
N ALA A 651 -17.13 -33.19 -27.91
CA ALA A 651 -15.70 -33.52 -27.95
C ALA A 651 -15.22 -34.18 -26.64
N LEU A 652 -15.64 -33.66 -25.48
CA LEU A 652 -15.33 -34.24 -24.18
C LEU A 652 -15.98 -35.63 -24.01
N ALA A 653 -17.25 -35.78 -24.41
CA ALA A 653 -17.96 -37.04 -24.36
C ALA A 653 -17.30 -38.10 -25.27
N GLY A 654 -16.81 -37.71 -26.45
CA GLY A 654 -16.04 -38.61 -27.32
C GLY A 654 -14.80 -39.16 -26.62
N ALA A 655 -14.00 -38.30 -25.99
CA ALA A 655 -12.82 -38.72 -25.25
C ALA A 655 -13.12 -39.63 -24.05
N LEU A 656 -14.25 -39.40 -23.37
CA LEU A 656 -14.72 -40.30 -22.31
C LEU A 656 -15.20 -41.64 -22.87
N THR A 657 -15.87 -41.63 -24.03
CA THR A 657 -16.36 -42.84 -24.72
C THR A 657 -15.20 -43.74 -25.12
N ASP A 658 -14.11 -43.16 -25.64
CA ASP A 658 -12.89 -43.90 -26.02
C ASP A 658 -12.27 -44.67 -24.84
N LYS A 659 -12.51 -44.24 -23.60
CA LYS A 659 -11.96 -44.84 -22.37
C LYS A 659 -12.97 -45.68 -21.58
N LEU A 660 -14.25 -45.33 -21.59
CA LEU A 660 -15.29 -45.93 -20.74
C LEU A 660 -16.39 -46.68 -21.51
N GLY A 661 -16.38 -46.65 -22.84
CA GLY A 661 -17.47 -47.18 -23.67
C GLY A 661 -18.69 -46.25 -23.73
N THR A 662 -19.71 -46.66 -24.49
CA THR A 662 -20.87 -45.80 -24.84
C THR A 662 -21.82 -45.52 -23.68
N ASN A 663 -21.88 -46.39 -22.66
CA ASN A 663 -22.79 -46.28 -21.51
C ASN A 663 -22.12 -46.51 -20.14
N GLY A 664 -20.78 -46.57 -20.06
CA GLY A 664 -20.05 -46.90 -18.81
C GLY A 664 -20.20 -48.36 -18.32
N SER A 665 -21.18 -49.11 -18.85
CA SER A 665 -21.41 -50.54 -18.56
C SER A 665 -20.58 -51.49 -19.41
N GLU A 666 -19.97 -51.01 -20.50
CA GLU A 666 -19.10 -51.78 -21.38
C GLU A 666 -17.64 -51.47 -21.05
N ARG A 667 -17.10 -52.07 -19.98
CA ARG A 667 -15.65 -52.06 -19.73
C ARG A 667 -14.94 -52.76 -20.89
N HIS A 668 -14.45 -51.99 -21.87
CA HIS A 668 -13.47 -52.49 -22.83
C HIS A 668 -12.13 -52.74 -22.11
N SER A 669 -11.86 -54.02 -21.89
CA SER A 669 -10.59 -54.71 -21.62
C SER A 669 -9.30 -53.95 -21.96
N THR A 670 -8.86 -53.01 -21.12
CA THR A 670 -7.52 -52.38 -21.26
C THR A 670 -6.73 -52.24 -19.95
N LEU A 671 -7.10 -52.99 -18.90
CA LEU A 671 -6.33 -53.08 -17.64
C LEU A 671 -5.93 -54.51 -17.25
N GLU A 672 -6.01 -55.48 -18.17
CA GLU A 672 -5.66 -56.87 -17.86
C GLU A 672 -4.16 -57.21 -17.99
N CYS A 673 -3.28 -56.22 -18.12
CA CYS A 673 -1.84 -56.44 -18.15
C CYS A 673 -1.12 -55.60 -17.08
N GLU A 674 -1.51 -55.76 -15.82
CA GLU A 674 -0.65 -55.55 -14.64
C GLU A 674 -1.42 -56.03 -13.40
N ARG A 675 -1.60 -57.34 -13.27
CA ARG A 675 -1.77 -57.93 -11.92
C ARG A 675 -0.43 -57.77 -11.22
N PRO A 676 -0.32 -57.10 -10.06
CA PRO A 676 0.86 -57.24 -9.25
C PRO A 676 0.99 -58.71 -8.85
N SER A 677 2.18 -59.29 -9.03
CA SER A 677 2.50 -60.61 -8.52
C SER A 677 2.19 -60.66 -7.01
N LYS A 678 1.77 -61.83 -6.53
CA LYS A 678 1.30 -62.10 -5.16
C LYS A 678 2.39 -62.00 -4.06
N ASP A 679 3.42 -61.15 -4.21
CA ASP A 679 4.55 -61.09 -3.27
C ASP A 679 4.72 -59.73 -2.56
N VAL A 680 3.65 -58.96 -2.39
CA VAL A 680 3.67 -57.79 -1.48
C VAL A 680 2.44 -57.81 -0.55
N VAL A 681 2.27 -58.91 0.18
CA VAL A 681 1.44 -58.97 1.40
C VAL A 681 2.33 -59.44 2.55
N ALA A 682 3.33 -58.62 2.89
CA ALA A 682 4.03 -58.70 4.17
C ALA A 682 4.88 -57.44 4.36
N ARG A 683 4.26 -56.37 4.89
CA ARG A 683 4.86 -55.34 5.78
C ARG A 683 3.97 -54.10 5.84
N VAL A 684 2.84 -54.20 6.53
CA VAL A 684 2.25 -53.06 7.26
C VAL A 684 1.63 -53.62 8.54
N SER A 685 2.49 -53.85 9.52
CA SER A 685 2.16 -53.81 10.94
C SER A 685 3.28 -52.97 11.54
N THR A 686 2.90 -51.95 12.32
CA THR A 686 3.71 -50.84 12.88
C THR A 686 4.15 -49.78 11.87
N TYR A 687 3.39 -48.70 11.72
CA TYR A 687 3.60 -47.39 12.38
C TYR A 687 2.38 -46.47 12.19
#